data_AF-A0A9E2IVL1-F1
#
_entry.id   AF-A0A9E2IVL1-F1
#
_cell.length_a   1.000
_cell.length_b   1.000
_cell.length_c   1.000
_cell.angle_alpha   90.00
_cell.angle_beta   90.00
_cell.angle_gamma   90.00
#
_symmetry.space_group_name_H-M   'P 1'
#
loop_
_entity.id
_entity.type
_entity.pdbx_description
1 polymer ?
#
loop_
_entity_poly.entity_id
_entity_poly.type
_entity_poly.pdbx_seq_one_letter_code
_entity_poly.pdbx_strand_id
1 'polypeptide(L)'
;MNIQIPIPDKLMNKITTRARNVLVREKIQSCEQMLEYDENGISNIIGVGIKTVREIVNLKKKIAEISLDIAEYHKGAPIEDTTGNDVLTLTNLKPSYPILESTCLPDSLDSSLLSRTLPEIFQTLSQQYDYSNDEPQSGISSLRIPQQDINRLRVIALFPDDPADVLFHVTIGYLLQSEISEEAFSCILDHLSSISGFTNRSQMTISVGALSDDPIFTGIPPIVIAELRLSQHSMGTAINGEVRTMIWENITLLSERNVVARLGFSIQGLKAIWQVWYLKEQGLELMNTLSKGIPIEAYGNFEQLINEFLRNLVKREREGRILKGRLGLLDGRKWTLEELGYREKITRERVRQIEEQYISKLRKPKSLSRLGRFWHAVDDVLFSGGGVCCVQEIANALGKRWGWRDLPSDEELASLIGFSPQYKVVWSPPIRVIIPKHQCVRCQAIRSELTRSVENQPDGVLPFDVATVKMMEFCRGKACCNRVSSIAQFSNGYLHFLDDAIEEILADEIAFYTQYAWTLKYGKKRTLLVETILYNTGRPMHFTEVYAEVNKDRPEHEKISERNIYAYIERSPALLLWDRGTYIHRDHVSIPFGAIAEIEHDIICRLGGDIPYLSVSGIFELYKNKLSLFNNSVFYHEN
;
A
#
# COMPACT_ATOMS: atom_id res chain seq x y z
N MET A 1 -37.10 -23.52 -25.10
CA MET A 1 -35.86 -23.50 -25.91
C MET A 1 -34.88 -24.46 -25.27
N ASN A 2 -34.32 -25.43 -25.99
CA ASN A 2 -33.28 -26.32 -25.46
C ASN A 2 -32.06 -25.46 -25.11
N ILE A 3 -31.85 -25.18 -23.82
CA ILE A 3 -30.67 -24.47 -23.33
C ILE A 3 -29.50 -25.45 -23.47
N GLN A 4 -28.66 -25.25 -24.48
CA GLN A 4 -27.42 -26.03 -24.65
C GLN A 4 -26.39 -25.51 -23.64
N ILE A 5 -26.05 -26.33 -22.66
CA ILE A 5 -25.08 -25.96 -21.62
C ILE A 5 -23.67 -26.04 -22.24
N PRO A 6 -22.90 -24.94 -22.30
CA PRO A 6 -21.55 -24.99 -22.84
C PRO A 6 -20.64 -25.90 -21.99
N ILE A 7 -19.68 -26.57 -22.63
CA ILE A 7 -18.73 -27.42 -21.89
C ILE A 7 -17.91 -26.54 -20.92
N PRO A 8 -17.91 -26.83 -19.61
CA PRO A 8 -17.24 -25.98 -18.62
C PRO A 8 -15.75 -25.76 -18.94
N ASP A 9 -15.31 -24.49 -18.86
CA ASP A 9 -13.92 -24.11 -19.16
C ASP A 9 -12.89 -24.86 -18.29
N LYS A 10 -13.26 -25.23 -17.07
CA LYS A 10 -12.42 -26.04 -16.16
C LYS A 10 -12.11 -27.44 -16.71
N LEU A 11 -12.98 -27.99 -17.57
CA LEU A 11 -12.77 -29.26 -18.25
C LEU A 11 -12.07 -29.08 -19.59
N MET A 12 -12.45 -28.04 -20.36
CA MET A 12 -11.79 -27.69 -21.63
C MET A 12 -10.30 -27.35 -21.46
N ASN A 13 -9.93 -26.72 -20.34
CA ASN A 13 -8.54 -26.40 -20.02
C ASN A 13 -7.70 -27.61 -19.58
N LYS A 14 -8.32 -28.77 -19.31
CA LYS A 14 -7.62 -30.02 -18.93
C LYS A 14 -7.26 -30.91 -20.12
N ILE A 15 -7.77 -30.61 -21.32
CA ILE A 15 -7.44 -31.34 -22.55
C ILE A 15 -6.43 -30.55 -23.40
N THR A 16 -5.65 -31.26 -24.21
CA THR A 16 -4.62 -30.65 -25.05
C THR A 16 -5.21 -29.75 -26.11
N THR A 17 -4.42 -28.79 -26.61
CA THR A 17 -4.82 -27.93 -27.74
C THR A 17 -5.24 -28.75 -28.96
N ARG A 18 -4.61 -29.91 -29.19
CA ARG A 18 -4.99 -30.84 -30.26
C ARG A 18 -6.38 -31.45 -30.04
N ALA A 19 -6.73 -31.82 -28.81
CA ALA A 19 -8.07 -32.31 -28.48
C ALA A 19 -9.13 -31.20 -28.63
N ARG A 20 -8.84 -29.98 -28.17
CA ARG A 20 -9.75 -28.82 -28.36
C ARG A 20 -10.02 -28.52 -29.82
N ASN A 21 -8.98 -28.53 -30.66
CA ASN A 21 -9.14 -28.30 -32.09
C ASN A 21 -9.96 -29.40 -32.78
N VAL A 22 -9.91 -30.65 -32.28
CA VAL A 22 -10.77 -31.73 -32.76
C VAL A 22 -12.23 -31.47 -32.38
N LEU A 23 -12.53 -31.07 -31.14
CA LEU A 23 -13.91 -30.74 -30.72
C LEU A 23 -14.51 -29.59 -31.52
N VAL A 24 -13.72 -28.56 -31.80
CA VAL A 24 -14.13 -27.44 -32.65
C VAL A 24 -14.39 -27.91 -34.08
N ARG A 25 -13.55 -28.79 -34.63
CA ARG A 25 -13.72 -29.36 -35.98
C ARG A 25 -14.98 -30.22 -36.10
N GLU A 26 -15.28 -31.04 -35.09
CA GLU A 26 -16.48 -31.88 -35.05
C GLU A 26 -17.73 -31.13 -34.54
N LYS A 27 -17.63 -29.80 -34.32
CA LYS A 27 -18.72 -28.91 -33.86
C LYS A 27 -19.34 -29.31 -32.51
N ILE A 28 -18.54 -29.85 -31.60
CA ILE A 28 -18.97 -30.21 -30.24
C ILE A 28 -18.64 -29.04 -29.30
N GLN A 29 -19.65 -28.26 -28.92
CA GLN A 29 -19.52 -27.04 -28.11
C GLN A 29 -20.34 -27.07 -26.81
N SER A 30 -21.34 -27.96 -26.72
CA SER A 30 -22.18 -28.13 -25.52
C SER A 30 -21.99 -29.50 -24.85
N CYS A 31 -22.37 -29.57 -23.57
CA CYS A 31 -22.39 -30.80 -22.79
C CYS A 31 -23.31 -31.84 -23.41
N GLU A 32 -24.49 -31.44 -23.89
CA GLU A 32 -25.47 -32.32 -24.53
C GLU A 32 -24.91 -32.89 -25.83
N GLN A 33 -24.29 -32.06 -26.67
CA GLN A 33 -23.62 -32.49 -27.91
C GLN A 33 -22.50 -33.49 -27.64
N MET A 34 -21.73 -33.28 -26.56
CA MET A 34 -20.66 -34.20 -26.17
C MET A 34 -21.21 -35.54 -25.66
N LEU A 35 -22.33 -35.53 -24.95
CA LEU A 35 -22.98 -36.74 -24.43
C LEU A 35 -23.63 -37.56 -25.56
N GLU A 36 -24.22 -36.90 -26.55
CA GLU A 36 -24.84 -37.51 -27.74
C GLU A 36 -23.81 -38.05 -28.75
N TYR A 37 -22.56 -37.57 -28.72
CA TYR A 37 -21.52 -37.97 -29.68
C TYR A 37 -21.02 -39.40 -29.47
N ASP A 38 -21.14 -40.28 -30.47
CA ASP A 38 -20.80 -41.71 -30.36
C ASP A 38 -19.31 -41.96 -30.04
N GLU A 39 -19.03 -42.84 -29.08
CA GLU A 39 -17.67 -43.19 -28.68
C GLU A 39 -16.89 -43.91 -29.79
N ASN A 40 -17.58 -44.68 -30.64
CA ASN A 40 -16.97 -45.29 -31.83
C ASN A 40 -16.72 -44.26 -32.94
N GLY A 41 -17.43 -43.12 -32.92
CA GLY A 41 -17.15 -41.96 -33.76
C GLY A 41 -15.87 -41.23 -33.36
N ILE A 42 -15.58 -41.13 -32.05
CA ILE A 42 -14.39 -40.45 -31.51
C ILE A 42 -13.10 -41.21 -31.87
N SER A 43 -13.14 -42.53 -31.87
CA SER A 43 -11.98 -43.39 -32.18
C SER A 43 -11.62 -43.44 -33.67
N ASN A 44 -12.58 -43.15 -34.55
CA ASN A 44 -12.43 -43.21 -36.01
C ASN A 44 -12.15 -41.85 -36.68
N ILE A 45 -11.94 -40.79 -35.90
CA ILE A 45 -11.66 -39.46 -36.44
C ILE A 45 -10.29 -39.45 -37.17
N ILE A 46 -10.32 -39.20 -38.48
CA ILE A 46 -9.13 -39.19 -39.35
C ILE A 46 -8.12 -38.13 -38.86
N GLY A 47 -6.86 -38.55 -38.70
CA GLY A 47 -5.73 -37.69 -38.29
C GLY A 47 -5.58 -37.47 -36.77
N VAL A 48 -6.34 -38.19 -35.94
CA VAL A 48 -6.31 -38.08 -34.48
C VAL A 48 -5.54 -39.26 -33.88
N GLY A 49 -4.55 -38.97 -33.03
CA GLY A 49 -3.77 -40.01 -32.35
C GLY A 49 -4.50 -40.60 -31.14
N ILE A 50 -4.18 -41.84 -30.77
CA ILE A 50 -4.79 -42.61 -29.65
C ILE A 50 -4.83 -41.80 -28.34
N LYS A 51 -3.82 -40.96 -28.08
CA LYS A 51 -3.77 -40.11 -26.88
C LYS A 51 -4.86 -39.03 -26.87
N THR A 52 -5.12 -38.41 -28.01
CA THR A 52 -6.16 -37.39 -28.17
C THR A 52 -7.56 -37.99 -28.09
N VAL A 53 -7.76 -39.21 -28.64
CA VAL A 53 -9.01 -39.97 -28.48
C VAL A 53 -9.33 -40.22 -27.01
N ARG A 54 -8.34 -40.69 -26.21
CA ARG A 54 -8.55 -40.90 -24.76
C ARG A 54 -8.88 -39.62 -23.99
N GLU A 55 -8.29 -38.49 -24.36
CA GLU A 55 -8.58 -37.20 -23.73
C GLU A 55 -10.04 -36.78 -23.94
N ILE A 56 -10.58 -36.98 -25.15
CA ILE A 56 -11.97 -36.65 -25.47
C ILE A 56 -12.95 -37.61 -24.78
N VAL A 57 -12.67 -38.91 -24.74
CA VAL A 57 -13.50 -39.89 -24.01
C VAL A 57 -13.53 -39.61 -22.51
N ASN A 58 -12.39 -39.24 -21.91
CA ASN A 58 -12.34 -38.86 -20.49
C ASN A 58 -13.09 -37.55 -20.20
N LEU A 59 -13.14 -36.61 -21.16
CA LEU A 59 -13.93 -35.40 -21.05
C LEU A 59 -15.43 -35.73 -21.03
N LYS A 60 -15.90 -36.60 -21.94
CA LYS A 60 -17.30 -37.07 -21.99
C LYS A 60 -17.75 -37.69 -20.67
N LYS A 61 -16.94 -38.57 -20.06
CA LYS A 61 -17.24 -39.19 -18.76
C LYS A 61 -17.43 -38.18 -17.64
N LYS A 62 -16.56 -37.17 -17.56
CA LYS A 62 -16.65 -36.12 -16.53
C LYS A 62 -17.85 -35.20 -16.70
N ILE A 63 -18.32 -35.00 -17.92
CA ILE A 63 -19.53 -34.23 -18.20
C ILE A 63 -20.76 -35.03 -17.74
N ALA A 64 -20.79 -36.35 -17.97
CA ALA A 64 -21.88 -37.21 -17.51
C ALA A 64 -22.03 -37.22 -15.96
N GLU A 65 -20.91 -37.18 -15.23
CA GLU A 65 -20.91 -37.09 -13.76
C GLU A 65 -21.56 -35.79 -13.25
N ILE A 66 -21.33 -34.66 -13.92
CA ILE A 66 -21.85 -33.35 -13.51
C ILE A 66 -23.38 -33.26 -13.71
N SER A 67 -23.92 -33.86 -14.78
CA SER A 67 -25.37 -33.83 -15.03
C SER A 67 -26.19 -34.65 -14.03
N LEU A 68 -25.58 -35.60 -13.31
CA LEU A 68 -26.26 -36.40 -12.28
C LEU A 68 -26.46 -35.62 -10.97
N ASP A 69 -25.50 -34.79 -10.57
CA ASP A 69 -25.55 -34.00 -9.32
C ASP A 69 -26.62 -32.89 -9.34
N ILE A 70 -26.98 -32.37 -10.52
CA ILE A 70 -27.94 -31.27 -10.66
C ILE A 70 -29.39 -31.76 -10.44
N ALA A 71 -29.68 -33.04 -10.71
CA ALA A 71 -31.02 -33.60 -10.60
C ALA A 71 -31.45 -33.89 -9.14
N GLU A 72 -30.50 -34.07 -8.21
CA GLU A 72 -30.78 -34.40 -6.81
C GLU A 72 -31.07 -33.17 -5.94
N TYR A 73 -30.67 -31.96 -6.36
CA TYR A 73 -30.73 -30.75 -5.53
C TYR A 73 -32.13 -30.10 -5.43
N HIS A 74 -33.09 -30.47 -6.29
CA HIS A 74 -34.39 -29.78 -6.41
C HIS A 74 -35.55 -30.39 -5.57
N LYS A 75 -35.29 -31.13 -4.48
CA LYS A 75 -36.33 -31.71 -3.60
C LYS A 75 -36.13 -31.33 -2.12
N GLY A 76 -36.68 -30.19 -1.67
CA GLY A 76 -36.74 -29.88 -0.23
C GLY A 76 -37.29 -28.48 0.08
N ALA A 77 -38.48 -28.43 0.68
CA ALA A 77 -39.33 -27.28 1.06
C ALA A 77 -38.84 -26.52 2.34
N PRO A 78 -39.66 -25.72 3.06
CA PRO A 78 -40.46 -24.49 2.77
C PRO A 78 -40.09 -23.30 3.72
N ILE A 79 -40.75 -22.13 3.59
CA ILE A 79 -40.51 -20.87 4.38
C ILE A 79 -41.78 -20.44 5.16
N GLU A 80 -41.62 -19.94 6.39
CA GLU A 80 -42.63 -19.21 7.19
C GLU A 80 -42.09 -17.86 7.74
N ASP A 81 -42.98 -16.87 7.81
CA ASP A 81 -42.82 -15.43 8.12
C ASP A 81 -42.61 -15.09 9.62
N THR A 82 -42.07 -13.88 9.91
CA THR A 82 -42.74 -12.81 10.72
C THR A 82 -41.86 -11.58 11.05
N THR A 83 -42.19 -10.44 10.42
CA THR A 83 -42.37 -9.05 10.92
C THR A 83 -41.67 -8.48 12.18
N GLY A 84 -41.13 -7.25 12.07
CA GLY A 84 -40.97 -6.31 13.21
C GLY A 84 -40.17 -5.00 12.93
N ASN A 85 -40.88 -3.87 12.92
CA ASN A 85 -40.45 -2.46 12.70
C ASN A 85 -39.38 -1.89 13.67
N ASP A 86 -38.57 -0.90 13.23
CA ASP A 86 -38.76 0.54 13.53
C ASP A 86 -37.59 1.43 13.04
N VAL A 87 -37.96 2.65 12.61
CA VAL A 87 -37.17 3.66 11.89
C VAL A 87 -36.73 4.78 12.83
N LEU A 88 -35.49 5.29 12.71
CA LEU A 88 -35.18 6.68 13.13
C LEU A 88 -34.07 7.30 12.23
N THR A 89 -34.45 8.45 11.65
CA THR A 89 -33.80 9.34 10.68
C THR A 89 -32.58 10.11 11.20
N LEU A 90 -31.56 10.32 10.35
CA LEU A 90 -30.59 11.44 10.46
C LEU A 90 -30.13 11.95 9.08
N THR A 91 -30.17 13.27 8.96
CA THR A 91 -30.01 14.09 7.75
C THR A 91 -28.57 14.56 7.50
N ASN A 92 -28.23 14.62 6.22
CA ASN A 92 -27.33 15.58 5.54
C ASN A 92 -25.84 15.63 5.90
N LEU A 93 -25.01 14.89 5.12
CA LEU A 93 -23.68 15.33 4.68
C LEU A 93 -23.39 14.70 3.30
N LYS A 94 -23.25 15.52 2.24
CA LYS A 94 -22.83 15.09 0.88
C LYS A 94 -21.33 14.73 0.90
N PRO A 95 -20.90 13.57 0.35
CA PRO A 95 -19.55 13.39 -0.15
C PRO A 95 -19.54 13.11 -1.65
N SER A 96 -18.66 13.79 -2.36
CA SER A 96 -18.30 13.50 -3.76
C SER A 96 -17.54 12.17 -3.81
N TYR A 97 -18.09 11.17 -4.51
CA TYR A 97 -17.50 9.83 -4.64
C TYR A 97 -16.62 9.72 -5.89
N PRO A 98 -15.51 8.96 -5.85
CA PRO A 98 -14.71 8.62 -7.02
C PRO A 98 -15.38 7.47 -7.80
N ILE A 99 -15.17 7.49 -9.11
CA ILE A 99 -15.76 6.63 -10.14
C ILE A 99 -15.54 5.14 -9.85
N LEU A 100 -16.63 4.37 -9.81
CA LEU A 100 -16.73 2.91 -9.80
C LEU A 100 -16.18 2.34 -11.13
N GLU A 101 -14.88 2.02 -11.18
CA GLU A 101 -14.32 1.22 -12.28
C GLU A 101 -14.86 -0.23 -12.23
N SER A 102 -15.74 -0.55 -13.18
CA SER A 102 -16.19 -1.88 -13.66
C SER A 102 -15.95 -3.10 -12.74
N THR A 103 -16.63 -3.16 -11.60
CA THR A 103 -16.79 -4.40 -10.84
C THR A 103 -18.16 -5.00 -11.15
N CYS A 104 -18.18 -6.23 -11.66
CA CYS A 104 -19.41 -7.00 -11.85
C CYS A 104 -20.18 -7.13 -10.53
N LEU A 105 -21.51 -7.23 -10.62
CA LEU A 105 -22.38 -7.48 -9.48
C LEU A 105 -22.00 -8.83 -8.81
N PRO A 106 -21.95 -8.91 -7.47
CA PRO A 106 -21.79 -10.15 -6.71
C PRO A 106 -22.73 -11.29 -7.16
N ASP A 107 -22.21 -12.52 -7.32
CA ASP A 107 -22.97 -13.71 -7.73
C ASP A 107 -23.99 -14.16 -6.67
N SER A 108 -23.89 -13.63 -5.44
CA SER A 108 -24.68 -14.01 -4.26
C SER A 108 -25.87 -13.08 -3.95
N LEU A 109 -26.34 -12.30 -4.94
CA LEU A 109 -27.38 -11.27 -4.77
C LEU A 109 -28.82 -11.76 -4.93
N ASP A 110 -29.08 -13.05 -5.15
CA ASP A 110 -30.44 -13.56 -5.43
C ASP A 110 -31.47 -13.18 -4.35
N SER A 111 -31.03 -12.98 -3.10
CA SER A 111 -31.86 -12.51 -1.98
C SER A 111 -31.69 -11.03 -1.61
N SER A 112 -30.80 -10.31 -2.29
CA SER A 112 -30.49 -8.90 -2.03
C SER A 112 -31.53 -7.96 -2.64
N LEU A 113 -31.79 -6.82 -1.99
CA LEU A 113 -32.54 -5.74 -2.60
C LEU A 113 -31.91 -5.23 -3.91
N LEU A 114 -30.60 -5.38 -4.09
CA LEU A 114 -29.89 -4.92 -5.29
C LEU A 114 -30.25 -5.72 -6.55
N SER A 115 -30.74 -6.96 -6.42
CA SER A 115 -31.19 -7.76 -7.57
C SER A 115 -32.64 -7.46 -7.98
N ARG A 116 -33.36 -6.64 -7.22
CA ARG A 116 -34.78 -6.30 -7.46
C ARG A 116 -34.95 -5.02 -8.24
N THR A 117 -36.09 -4.89 -8.91
CA THR A 117 -36.52 -3.64 -9.57
C THR A 117 -37.29 -2.74 -8.60
N LEU A 118 -37.39 -1.45 -8.92
CA LEU A 118 -38.18 -0.51 -8.10
C LEU A 118 -39.65 -0.94 -7.91
N PRO A 119 -40.38 -1.40 -8.96
CA PRO A 119 -41.75 -1.89 -8.80
C PRO A 119 -41.88 -3.08 -7.84
N GLU A 120 -40.94 -4.03 -7.88
CA GLU A 120 -40.92 -5.19 -6.98
C GLU A 120 -40.69 -4.78 -5.53
N ILE A 121 -39.85 -3.78 -5.30
CA ILE A 121 -39.55 -3.26 -3.96
C ILE A 121 -40.80 -2.61 -3.35
N PHE A 122 -41.54 -1.82 -4.14
CA PHE A 122 -42.69 -1.05 -3.67
C PHE A 122 -44.06 -1.73 -3.89
N GLN A 123 -44.10 -2.95 -4.45
CA GLN A 123 -45.34 -3.67 -4.77
C GLN A 123 -46.36 -2.82 -5.55
N THR A 124 -45.88 -2.00 -6.49
CA THR A 124 -46.76 -1.26 -7.38
C THR A 124 -47.52 -2.24 -8.27
N LEU A 125 -48.85 -2.17 -8.27
CA LEU A 125 -49.74 -3.06 -9.04
C LEU A 125 -49.38 -3.01 -10.53
N SER A 126 -48.55 -3.94 -10.99
CA SER A 126 -48.07 -4.04 -12.37
C SER A 126 -49.11 -4.64 -13.34
N GLN A 127 -50.37 -4.82 -12.93
CA GLN A 127 -51.38 -5.53 -13.72
C GLN A 127 -52.34 -4.65 -14.54
N GLN A 128 -52.09 -3.35 -14.70
CA GLN A 128 -52.89 -2.50 -15.59
C GLN A 128 -52.07 -1.51 -16.44
N TYR A 129 -50.88 -1.88 -16.88
CA TYR A 129 -50.27 -1.19 -18.03
C TYR A 129 -50.56 -1.99 -19.30
N ASP A 130 -51.71 -1.66 -19.90
CA ASP A 130 -52.08 -2.14 -21.21
C ASP A 130 -51.20 -1.45 -22.26
N TYR A 131 -50.15 -2.13 -22.71
CA TYR A 131 -49.22 -1.66 -23.76
C TYR A 131 -49.90 -1.41 -25.12
N SER A 132 -51.22 -1.58 -25.21
CA SER A 132 -52.02 -1.34 -26.41
C SER A 132 -52.62 0.07 -26.49
N ASN A 133 -52.41 0.95 -25.49
CA ASN A 133 -52.80 2.36 -25.58
C ASN A 133 -51.63 3.25 -26.06
N ASP A 134 -51.83 3.86 -27.24
CA ASP A 134 -51.00 4.90 -27.88
C ASP A 134 -51.00 6.22 -27.06
N GLU A 135 -50.67 6.20 -25.77
CA GLU A 135 -50.32 7.44 -25.06
C GLU A 135 -48.81 7.73 -25.20
N PRO A 136 -48.42 9.00 -25.43
CA PRO A 136 -47.03 9.36 -25.64
C PRO A 136 -46.23 9.07 -24.37
N GLN A 137 -45.46 7.98 -24.39
CA GLN A 137 -44.56 7.62 -23.29
C GLN A 137 -43.55 8.75 -23.09
N SER A 138 -43.49 9.27 -21.86
CA SER A 138 -42.54 10.30 -21.46
C SER A 138 -41.12 9.72 -21.55
N GLY A 139 -40.24 10.32 -22.35
CA GLY A 139 -38.84 9.89 -22.44
C GLY A 139 -38.05 10.20 -21.16
N ILE A 140 -36.91 9.56 -20.94
CA ILE A 140 -36.06 9.82 -19.75
C ILE A 140 -35.69 11.30 -19.62
N SER A 141 -35.50 12.01 -20.74
CA SER A 141 -35.25 13.45 -20.81
C SER A 141 -36.40 14.33 -20.29
N SER A 142 -37.63 13.81 -20.27
CA SER A 142 -38.80 14.50 -19.74
C SER A 142 -38.93 14.37 -18.22
N LEU A 143 -38.16 13.47 -17.60
CA LEU A 143 -37.98 13.42 -16.16
C LEU A 143 -37.15 14.62 -15.72
N ARG A 144 -37.45 15.20 -14.55
CA ARG A 144 -36.69 16.34 -13.98
C ARG A 144 -35.29 15.96 -13.49
N ILE A 145 -34.67 14.96 -14.09
CA ILE A 145 -33.33 14.46 -13.77
C ILE A 145 -32.28 15.50 -14.23
N PRO A 146 -31.27 15.82 -13.41
CA PRO A 146 -30.18 16.71 -13.82
C PRO A 146 -29.44 16.19 -15.07
N GLN A 147 -29.05 17.10 -15.97
CA GLN A 147 -28.38 16.73 -17.23
C GLN A 147 -27.09 15.91 -17.03
N GLN A 148 -26.36 16.17 -15.93
CA GLN A 148 -25.18 15.40 -15.56
C GLN A 148 -25.50 13.94 -15.25
N ASP A 149 -26.64 13.69 -14.60
CA ASP A 149 -27.09 12.33 -14.27
C ASP A 149 -27.70 11.61 -15.47
N ILE A 150 -28.30 12.34 -16.43
CA ILE A 150 -28.71 11.76 -17.73
C ILE A 150 -27.49 11.24 -18.49
N ASN A 151 -26.35 11.96 -18.45
CA ASN A 151 -25.11 11.47 -19.07
C ASN A 151 -24.54 10.24 -18.35
N ARG A 152 -24.72 10.15 -17.03
CA ARG A 152 -24.30 9.01 -16.20
C ARG A 152 -25.09 7.73 -16.50
N LEU A 153 -26.40 7.84 -16.75
CA LEU A 153 -27.25 6.71 -17.15
C LEU A 153 -26.79 6.01 -18.44
N ARG A 154 -25.99 6.68 -19.27
CA ARG A 154 -25.39 6.05 -20.47
C ARG A 154 -24.42 4.91 -20.14
N VAL A 155 -23.84 4.89 -18.93
CA VAL A 155 -22.96 3.79 -18.46
C VAL A 155 -23.71 2.45 -18.49
N ILE A 156 -25.01 2.50 -18.25
CA ILE A 156 -25.92 1.33 -18.27
C ILE A 156 -26.78 1.29 -19.54
N ALA A 157 -26.32 1.94 -20.60
CA ALA A 157 -26.95 1.99 -21.92
C ALA A 157 -28.38 2.57 -21.94
N LEU A 158 -28.71 3.49 -21.03
CA LEU A 158 -29.96 4.26 -21.06
C LEU A 158 -29.71 5.66 -21.64
N PHE A 159 -30.53 6.05 -22.60
CA PHE A 159 -30.42 7.28 -23.38
C PHE A 159 -31.59 8.23 -23.11
N PRO A 160 -31.43 9.55 -23.38
CA PRO A 160 -32.45 10.55 -23.07
C PRO A 160 -33.80 10.34 -23.78
N ASP A 161 -33.79 9.69 -24.94
CA ASP A 161 -34.96 9.46 -25.78
C ASP A 161 -35.65 8.12 -25.48
N ASP A 162 -35.03 7.26 -24.64
CA ASP A 162 -35.63 6.01 -24.22
C ASP A 162 -36.88 6.27 -23.37
N PRO A 163 -37.89 5.37 -23.41
CA PRO A 163 -39.07 5.52 -22.58
C PRO A 163 -38.70 5.45 -21.09
N ALA A 164 -39.25 6.35 -20.29
CA ALA A 164 -38.92 6.45 -18.86
C ALA A 164 -39.23 5.15 -18.09
N ASP A 165 -40.22 4.38 -18.55
CA ASP A 165 -40.62 3.09 -17.97
C ASP A 165 -39.48 2.05 -17.96
N VAL A 166 -38.49 2.19 -18.85
CA VAL A 166 -37.31 1.30 -18.89
C VAL A 166 -36.55 1.34 -17.56
N LEU A 167 -36.56 2.47 -16.85
CA LEU A 167 -35.94 2.60 -15.52
C LEU A 167 -36.56 1.67 -14.47
N PHE A 168 -37.79 1.21 -14.69
CA PHE A 168 -38.50 0.30 -13.79
C PHE A 168 -38.25 -1.17 -14.09
N HIS A 169 -37.63 -1.48 -15.24
CA HIS A 169 -37.19 -2.82 -15.61
C HIS A 169 -35.72 -3.08 -15.26
N VAL A 170 -35.02 -2.07 -14.77
CA VAL A 170 -33.63 -2.16 -14.34
C VAL A 170 -33.56 -2.48 -12.84
N THR A 171 -32.69 -3.42 -12.47
CA THR A 171 -32.43 -3.73 -11.06
C THR A 171 -31.71 -2.59 -10.37
N ILE A 172 -31.91 -2.43 -9.06
CA ILE A 172 -31.26 -1.38 -8.28
C ILE A 172 -29.73 -1.46 -8.39
N GLY A 173 -29.17 -2.66 -8.30
CA GLY A 173 -27.73 -2.88 -8.39
C GLY A 173 -27.16 -2.42 -9.72
N TYR A 174 -27.87 -2.66 -10.82
CA TYR A 174 -27.47 -2.17 -12.14
C TYR A 174 -27.62 -0.65 -12.24
N LEU A 175 -28.72 -0.08 -11.74
CA LEU A 175 -28.93 1.38 -11.68
C LEU A 175 -27.79 2.09 -10.94
N LEU A 176 -27.30 1.54 -9.82
CA LEU A 176 -26.21 2.13 -9.04
C LEU A 176 -24.88 2.21 -9.80
N GLN A 177 -24.63 1.34 -10.78
CA GLN A 177 -23.42 1.40 -11.61
C GLN A 177 -23.33 2.69 -12.43
N SER A 178 -24.46 3.35 -12.67
CA SER A 178 -24.48 4.66 -13.35
C SER A 178 -23.99 5.82 -12.47
N GLU A 179 -23.91 5.64 -11.15
CA GLU A 179 -23.51 6.70 -10.20
C GLU A 179 -24.44 7.93 -10.17
N ILE A 180 -25.72 7.75 -10.47
CA ILE A 180 -26.72 8.84 -10.37
C ILE A 180 -26.74 9.48 -8.98
N SER A 181 -27.06 10.78 -8.94
CA SER A 181 -27.22 11.54 -7.69
C SER A 181 -28.50 11.17 -6.93
N GLU A 182 -28.57 11.56 -5.64
CA GLU A 182 -29.81 11.47 -4.85
C GLU A 182 -30.96 12.27 -5.49
N GLU A 183 -30.64 13.39 -6.14
CA GLU A 183 -31.59 14.26 -6.82
C GLU A 183 -32.20 13.54 -8.05
N ALA A 184 -31.35 12.85 -8.83
CA ALA A 184 -31.81 12.01 -9.94
C ALA A 184 -32.65 10.83 -9.45
N PHE A 185 -32.18 10.12 -8.42
CA PHE A 185 -32.92 8.99 -7.84
C PHE A 185 -34.28 9.41 -7.28
N SER A 186 -34.35 10.59 -6.64
CA SER A 186 -35.59 11.22 -6.21
C SER A 186 -36.57 11.40 -7.38
N CYS A 187 -36.10 11.94 -8.51
CA CYS A 187 -36.95 12.15 -9.68
C CYS A 187 -37.50 10.84 -10.26
N ILE A 188 -36.69 9.76 -10.23
CA ILE A 188 -37.12 8.43 -10.68
C ILE A 188 -38.22 7.88 -9.76
N LEU A 189 -38.08 8.05 -8.44
CA LEU A 189 -39.10 7.64 -7.47
C LEU A 189 -40.38 8.48 -7.58
N ASP A 190 -40.26 9.79 -7.81
CA ASP A 190 -41.41 10.67 -8.00
C ASP A 190 -42.20 10.26 -9.27
N HIS A 191 -41.50 9.87 -10.34
CA HIS A 191 -42.11 9.33 -11.54
C HIS A 191 -42.82 8.00 -11.28
N LEU A 192 -42.17 7.06 -10.56
CA LEU A 192 -42.81 5.80 -10.17
C LEU A 192 -44.08 6.05 -9.36
N SER A 193 -44.05 6.99 -8.42
CA SER A 193 -45.22 7.39 -7.63
C SER A 193 -46.36 7.91 -8.51
N SER A 194 -46.05 8.67 -9.56
CA SER A 194 -47.07 9.24 -10.47
C SER A 194 -47.77 8.19 -11.33
N ILE A 195 -47.04 7.14 -11.72
CA ILE A 195 -47.50 6.06 -12.61
C ILE A 195 -48.24 4.96 -11.83
N SER A 196 -47.87 4.72 -10.58
CA SER A 196 -48.42 3.62 -9.78
C SER A 196 -49.71 3.96 -9.00
N GLY A 197 -50.30 5.14 -9.24
CA GLY A 197 -51.55 5.56 -8.60
C GLY A 197 -51.40 6.04 -7.15
N PHE A 198 -50.18 6.26 -6.66
CA PHE A 198 -49.95 6.86 -5.35
C PHE A 198 -50.21 8.37 -5.40
N THR A 199 -50.90 8.89 -4.38
CA THR A 199 -51.19 10.33 -4.28
C THR A 199 -49.97 11.15 -3.85
N ASN A 200 -49.01 10.54 -3.16
CA ASN A 200 -47.75 11.16 -2.77
C ASN A 200 -46.68 10.11 -2.41
N ARG A 201 -45.41 10.48 -2.48
CA ARG A 201 -44.25 9.62 -2.18
C ARG A 201 -44.26 9.01 -0.78
N SER A 202 -44.95 9.64 0.17
CA SER A 202 -45.14 9.11 1.53
C SER A 202 -45.97 7.82 1.60
N GLN A 203 -46.67 7.46 0.52
CA GLN A 203 -47.43 6.21 0.41
C GLN A 203 -46.60 5.05 -0.16
N MET A 204 -45.40 5.32 -0.67
CA MET A 204 -44.49 4.28 -1.15
C MET A 204 -43.83 3.58 0.05
N THR A 205 -44.35 2.42 0.41
CA THR A 205 -43.76 1.56 1.45
C THR A 205 -42.96 0.41 0.82
N ILE A 206 -41.74 0.19 1.31
CA ILE A 206 -40.95 -0.98 0.93
C ILE A 206 -41.69 -2.23 1.39
N SER A 207 -41.88 -3.19 0.50
CA SER A 207 -42.58 -4.42 0.79
C SER A 207 -41.87 -5.25 1.85
N VAL A 208 -42.66 -5.94 2.69
CA VAL A 208 -42.18 -6.70 3.85
C VAL A 208 -41.16 -7.79 3.47
N GLY A 209 -41.21 -8.28 2.22
CA GLY A 209 -40.28 -9.27 1.67
C GLY A 209 -39.16 -8.72 0.78
N ALA A 210 -39.03 -7.39 0.59
CA ALA A 210 -37.98 -6.79 -0.26
C ALA A 210 -36.63 -6.60 0.44
N LEU A 211 -36.62 -6.59 1.77
CA LEU A 211 -35.40 -6.45 2.57
C LEU A 211 -35.15 -7.70 3.39
N SER A 212 -33.97 -8.29 3.22
CA SER A 212 -33.53 -9.42 4.05
C SER A 212 -33.20 -8.96 5.47
N ASP A 213 -33.70 -9.71 6.45
CA ASP A 213 -33.35 -9.59 7.88
C ASP A 213 -32.12 -10.45 8.25
N ASP A 214 -31.71 -11.36 7.36
CA ASP A 214 -30.58 -12.22 7.61
C ASP A 214 -29.27 -11.41 7.63
N PRO A 215 -28.38 -11.64 8.61
CA PRO A 215 -27.08 -10.98 8.61
C PRO A 215 -26.31 -11.32 7.34
N ILE A 216 -25.81 -10.29 6.64
CA ILE A 216 -25.12 -10.46 5.36
C ILE A 216 -23.88 -11.34 5.55
N PHE A 217 -23.14 -11.21 6.65
CA PHE A 217 -21.93 -11.99 6.95
C PHE A 217 -22.20 -13.39 7.53
N THR A 218 -23.44 -13.88 7.51
CA THR A 218 -23.75 -15.25 7.94
C THR A 218 -22.89 -16.28 7.18
N GLY A 219 -22.29 -17.23 7.92
CA GLY A 219 -21.39 -18.24 7.39
C GLY A 219 -19.92 -17.82 7.28
N ILE A 220 -19.58 -16.56 7.59
CA ILE A 220 -18.18 -16.08 7.64
C ILE A 220 -17.64 -16.15 9.08
N PRO A 221 -16.61 -16.97 9.36
CA PRO A 221 -16.03 -17.06 10.70
C PRO A 221 -15.45 -15.73 11.20
N PRO A 222 -15.50 -15.45 12.52
CA PRO A 222 -14.93 -14.23 13.10
C PRO A 222 -13.46 -13.98 12.74
N ILE A 223 -12.68 -15.05 12.56
CA ILE A 223 -11.29 -14.94 12.17
C ILE A 223 -11.12 -14.40 10.75
N VAL A 224 -12.02 -14.72 9.83
CA VAL A 224 -11.99 -14.19 8.46
C VAL A 224 -12.46 -12.74 8.47
N ILE A 225 -13.47 -12.41 9.27
CA ILE A 225 -13.91 -11.01 9.47
C ILE A 225 -12.75 -10.15 10.01
N ALA A 226 -11.98 -10.67 10.97
CA ALA A 226 -10.79 -9.99 11.47
C ALA A 226 -9.74 -9.76 10.37
N GLU A 227 -9.52 -10.74 9.48
CA GLU A 227 -8.59 -10.62 8.34
C GLU A 227 -9.11 -9.69 7.23
N LEU A 228 -10.42 -9.63 6.97
CA LEU A 228 -11.03 -8.65 6.06
C LEU A 228 -10.89 -7.22 6.55
N ARG A 229 -10.92 -7.03 7.87
CA ARG A 229 -10.71 -5.71 8.48
C ARG A 229 -9.33 -5.15 8.19
N LEU A 230 -8.37 -6.05 7.99
CA LEU A 230 -6.96 -5.75 7.75
C LEU A 230 -6.68 -5.51 6.26
N SER A 231 -7.34 -6.28 5.37
CA SER A 231 -7.22 -6.11 3.92
C SER A 231 -7.83 -4.80 3.37
N GLN A 232 -8.48 -3.99 4.20
CA GLN A 232 -9.03 -2.68 3.82
C GLN A 232 -7.95 -1.65 3.41
N HIS A 233 -6.68 -1.85 3.75
CA HIS A 233 -5.60 -1.03 3.21
C HIS A 233 -5.37 -1.25 1.70
N SER A 234 -5.75 -2.43 1.20
CA SER A 234 -5.70 -2.81 -0.21
C SER A 234 -6.95 -2.39 -0.97
N MET A 235 -8.12 -2.46 -0.32
CA MET A 235 -9.41 -2.04 -0.89
C MET A 235 -9.54 -0.52 -0.78
N GLY A 236 -9.12 0.17 -1.84
CA GLY A 236 -9.04 1.63 -1.87
C GLY A 236 -10.30 2.31 -1.34
N THR A 237 -10.13 3.20 -0.35
CA THR A 237 -10.81 4.50 -0.06
C THR A 237 -12.27 4.74 -0.49
N ALA A 238 -13.07 3.75 -0.84
CA ALA A 238 -14.40 3.91 -1.43
C ALA A 238 -15.53 3.93 -0.38
N ILE A 239 -15.24 3.50 0.86
CA ILE A 239 -16.22 3.47 1.94
C ILE A 239 -16.13 4.79 2.72
N ASN A 240 -17.21 5.57 2.73
CA ASN A 240 -17.34 6.76 3.58
C ASN A 240 -16.99 6.39 5.03
N GLY A 241 -16.25 7.25 5.73
CA GLY A 241 -15.82 7.03 7.12
C GLY A 241 -16.96 6.64 8.05
N GLU A 242 -18.15 7.25 7.90
CA GLU A 242 -19.34 6.96 8.70
C GLU A 242 -19.94 5.57 8.39
N VAL A 243 -20.01 5.22 7.10
CA VAL A 243 -20.46 3.89 6.64
C VAL A 243 -19.49 2.82 7.11
N ARG A 244 -18.19 3.12 7.11
CA ARG A 244 -17.14 2.21 7.59
C ARG A 244 -17.27 1.93 9.09
N THR A 245 -17.49 2.95 9.92
CA THR A 245 -17.75 2.76 11.37
C THR A 245 -18.99 1.92 11.60
N MET A 246 -20.08 2.22 10.89
CA MET A 246 -21.34 1.47 10.99
C MET A 246 -21.13 -0.02 10.67
N ILE A 247 -20.43 -0.32 9.59
CA ILE A 247 -20.14 -1.70 9.15
C ILE A 247 -19.39 -2.44 10.24
N TRP A 248 -18.26 -1.89 10.74
CA TRP A 248 -17.37 -2.64 11.62
C TRP A 248 -17.86 -2.78 13.06
N GLU A 249 -18.73 -1.89 13.55
CA GLU A 249 -19.33 -2.04 14.88
C GLU A 249 -20.32 -3.22 14.95
N ASN A 250 -20.99 -3.52 13.84
CA ASN A 250 -22.10 -4.49 13.83
C ASN A 250 -21.97 -5.54 12.71
N ILE A 251 -20.77 -5.76 12.15
CA ILE A 251 -20.59 -6.53 10.91
C ILE A 251 -21.22 -7.93 10.95
N THR A 252 -21.22 -8.57 12.12
CA THR A 252 -21.79 -9.91 12.34
C THR A 252 -23.31 -9.94 12.35
N LEU A 253 -23.96 -8.82 12.64
CA LEU A 253 -25.42 -8.69 12.74
C LEU A 253 -26.02 -7.86 11.61
N LEU A 254 -25.20 -7.28 10.74
CA LEU A 254 -25.62 -6.30 9.75
C LEU A 254 -26.45 -6.96 8.63
N SER A 255 -27.76 -6.67 8.60
CA SER A 255 -28.67 -7.03 7.50
C SER A 255 -28.94 -5.85 6.57
N GLU A 256 -29.53 -6.10 5.40
CA GLU A 256 -29.96 -5.01 4.48
C GLU A 256 -30.99 -4.11 5.14
N ARG A 257 -31.93 -4.70 5.92
CA ARG A 257 -32.90 -3.92 6.68
C ARG A 257 -32.23 -2.99 7.68
N ASN A 258 -31.17 -3.45 8.37
CA ASN A 258 -30.45 -2.58 9.29
C ASN A 258 -29.76 -1.40 8.57
N VAL A 259 -29.22 -1.63 7.38
CA VAL A 259 -28.60 -0.57 6.58
C VAL A 259 -29.66 0.45 6.13
N VAL A 260 -30.79 -0.01 5.59
CA VAL A 260 -31.89 0.89 5.17
C VAL A 260 -32.53 1.61 6.37
N ALA A 261 -32.69 0.95 7.53
CA ALA A 261 -33.24 1.59 8.72
C ALA A 261 -32.36 2.74 9.25
N ARG A 262 -31.02 2.64 9.07
CA ARG A 262 -30.05 3.64 9.54
C ARG A 262 -29.76 4.75 8.51
N LEU A 263 -29.62 4.39 7.23
CA LEU A 263 -29.21 5.32 6.15
C LEU A 263 -30.37 5.73 5.23
N GLY A 264 -31.54 5.15 5.41
CA GLY A 264 -32.70 5.32 4.54
C GLY A 264 -32.56 4.59 3.20
N PHE A 265 -33.67 4.55 2.46
CA PHE A 265 -33.68 4.10 1.06
C PHE A 265 -33.21 5.24 0.15
N SER A 266 -31.90 5.44 0.15
CA SER A 266 -31.17 6.52 -0.53
C SER A 266 -30.07 5.92 -1.40
N ILE A 267 -29.53 6.67 -2.37
CA ILE A 267 -28.35 6.22 -3.13
C ILE A 267 -27.19 5.90 -2.17
N GLN A 268 -27.01 6.68 -1.11
CA GLN A 268 -25.99 6.40 -0.09
C GLN A 268 -26.24 5.08 0.65
N GLY A 269 -27.48 4.81 1.08
CA GLY A 269 -27.85 3.57 1.74
C GLY A 269 -27.69 2.35 0.82
N LEU A 270 -28.12 2.46 -0.43
CA LEU A 270 -28.00 1.42 -1.44
C LEU A 270 -26.54 1.11 -1.82
N LYS A 271 -25.70 2.16 -1.93
CA LYS A 271 -24.24 2.00 -2.09
C LYS A 271 -23.62 1.29 -0.88
N ALA A 272 -24.05 1.60 0.34
CA ALA A 272 -23.58 0.91 1.53
C ALA A 272 -23.94 -0.58 1.50
N ILE A 273 -25.17 -0.95 1.10
CA ILE A 273 -25.57 -2.35 0.93
C ILE A 273 -24.67 -3.06 -0.09
N TRP A 274 -24.44 -2.44 -1.25
CA TRP A 274 -23.54 -2.99 -2.28
C TRP A 274 -22.13 -3.22 -1.74
N GLN A 275 -21.59 -2.27 -0.98
CA GLN A 275 -20.26 -2.38 -0.37
C GLN A 275 -20.19 -3.51 0.65
N VAL A 276 -21.23 -3.70 1.47
CA VAL A 276 -21.29 -4.77 2.48
C VAL A 276 -21.33 -6.16 1.81
N TRP A 277 -22.12 -6.32 0.75
CA TRP A 277 -22.14 -7.55 -0.05
C TRP A 277 -20.82 -7.82 -0.75
N TYR A 278 -20.20 -6.79 -1.31
CA TYR A 278 -18.85 -6.90 -1.88
C TYR A 278 -17.84 -7.39 -0.83
N LEU A 279 -17.88 -6.84 0.39
CA LEU A 279 -17.03 -7.30 1.48
C LEU A 279 -17.30 -8.76 1.89
N LYS A 280 -18.56 -9.22 1.84
CA LYS A 280 -18.91 -10.62 2.09
C LYS A 280 -18.23 -11.54 1.07
N GLU A 281 -18.30 -11.21 -0.23
CA GLU A 281 -17.65 -12.01 -1.27
C GLU A 281 -16.13 -12.10 -1.08
N GLN A 282 -15.50 -10.97 -0.77
CA GLN A 282 -14.09 -10.94 -0.40
C GLN A 282 -13.81 -11.84 0.80
N GLY A 283 -14.73 -11.86 1.77
CA GLY A 283 -14.68 -12.79 2.91
C GLY A 283 -14.74 -14.25 2.50
N LEU A 284 -15.66 -14.61 1.60
CA LEU A 284 -15.80 -15.97 1.08
C LEU A 284 -14.55 -16.41 0.29
N GLU A 285 -13.99 -15.52 -0.53
CA GLU A 285 -12.74 -15.78 -1.24
C GLU A 285 -11.56 -15.96 -0.28
N LEU A 286 -11.50 -15.14 0.76
CA LEU A 286 -10.50 -15.24 1.82
C LEU A 286 -10.64 -16.55 2.60
N MET A 287 -11.86 -16.98 2.94
CA MET A 287 -12.11 -18.29 3.56
C MET A 287 -11.60 -19.44 2.69
N ASN A 288 -11.85 -19.39 1.38
CA ASN A 288 -11.38 -20.41 0.43
C ASN A 288 -9.85 -20.41 0.30
N THR A 289 -9.21 -19.25 0.46
CA THR A 289 -7.76 -19.12 0.48
C THR A 289 -7.18 -19.66 1.78
N LEU A 290 -7.80 -19.35 2.92
CA LEU A 290 -7.41 -19.84 4.24
C LEU A 290 -7.59 -21.36 4.36
N SER A 291 -8.65 -21.94 3.78
CA SER A 291 -8.89 -23.39 3.79
C SER A 291 -7.84 -24.18 2.99
N LYS A 292 -7.20 -23.56 2.01
CA LYS A 292 -6.07 -24.12 1.23
C LYS A 292 -4.70 -23.74 1.81
N GLY A 293 -4.68 -22.87 2.81
CA GLY A 293 -3.50 -22.29 3.41
C GLY A 293 -2.90 -23.16 4.50
N ILE A 294 -2.07 -22.54 5.34
CA ILE A 294 -1.55 -23.16 6.56
C ILE A 294 -2.65 -23.11 7.63
N PRO A 295 -2.86 -24.19 8.42
CA PRO A 295 -3.82 -24.19 9.53
C PRO A 295 -3.60 -23.03 10.48
N ILE A 296 -4.69 -22.48 11.02
CA ILE A 296 -4.65 -21.29 11.89
C ILE A 296 -3.79 -21.53 13.13
N GLU A 297 -3.84 -22.74 13.67
CA GLU A 297 -3.13 -23.16 14.87
C GLU A 297 -1.61 -23.03 14.70
N ALA A 298 -1.10 -23.27 13.48
CA ALA A 298 0.33 -23.19 13.19
C ALA A 298 0.86 -21.74 13.22
N TYR A 299 -0.01 -20.71 13.14
CA TYR A 299 0.42 -19.32 13.27
C TYR A 299 0.75 -18.93 14.72
N GLY A 300 0.35 -19.73 15.72
CA GLY A 300 0.65 -19.44 17.14
C GLY A 300 2.14 -19.55 17.51
N ASN A 301 2.97 -20.12 16.64
CA ASN A 301 4.42 -20.20 16.81
C ASN A 301 5.11 -20.13 15.44
N PHE A 302 6.13 -19.26 15.31
CA PHE A 302 6.85 -19.08 14.05
C PHE A 302 7.49 -20.37 13.51
N GLU A 303 8.09 -21.19 14.38
CA GLU A 303 8.69 -22.46 13.97
C GLU A 303 7.62 -23.43 13.43
N GLN A 304 6.44 -23.48 14.05
CA GLN A 304 5.32 -24.29 13.58
C GLN A 304 4.79 -23.81 12.22
N LEU A 305 4.66 -22.49 12.03
CA LEU A 305 4.30 -21.87 10.76
C LEU A 305 5.25 -22.30 9.64
N ILE A 306 6.56 -22.21 9.88
CA ILE A 306 7.60 -22.63 8.93
C ILE A 306 7.55 -24.14 8.68
N ASN A 307 7.37 -24.94 9.73
CA ASN A 307 7.30 -26.40 9.61
C ASN A 307 6.14 -26.83 8.72
N GLU A 308 4.94 -26.28 8.91
CA GLU A 308 3.77 -26.58 8.08
C GLU A 308 3.86 -26.00 6.66
N PHE A 309 4.56 -24.86 6.51
CA PHE A 309 4.87 -24.34 5.19
C PHE A 309 5.77 -25.32 4.40
N LEU A 310 6.88 -25.76 5.01
CA LEU A 310 7.89 -26.62 4.40
C LEU A 310 7.45 -28.08 4.25
N ARG A 311 6.59 -28.60 5.13
CA ARG A 311 6.13 -30.00 5.14
C ARG A 311 5.58 -30.47 3.80
N ASN A 312 4.85 -29.60 3.10
CA ASN A 312 4.26 -29.92 1.79
C ASN A 312 5.25 -29.74 0.62
N LEU A 313 6.38 -29.07 0.83
CA LEU A 313 7.38 -28.80 -0.20
C LEU A 313 8.56 -29.76 -0.14
N VAL A 314 8.95 -30.17 1.07
CA VAL A 314 10.12 -31.00 1.34
C VAL A 314 9.68 -32.31 1.99
N LYS A 315 9.69 -33.41 1.21
CA LYS A 315 9.30 -34.74 1.69
C LYS A 315 10.41 -35.45 2.49
N ARG A 316 11.67 -35.06 2.27
CA ARG A 316 12.84 -35.68 2.89
C ARG A 316 13.35 -34.81 4.03
N GLU A 317 13.31 -35.33 5.25
CA GLU A 317 13.71 -34.61 6.47
C GLU A 317 15.13 -34.02 6.37
N ARG A 318 16.06 -34.78 5.81
CA ARG A 318 17.46 -34.35 5.59
C ARG A 318 17.57 -33.12 4.69
N GLU A 319 16.85 -33.10 3.58
CA GLU A 319 16.82 -31.95 2.67
C GLU A 319 16.13 -30.74 3.33
N GLY A 320 15.15 -31.00 4.20
CA GLY A 320 14.50 -29.98 5.01
C GLY A 320 15.46 -29.34 6.01
N ARG A 321 16.29 -30.14 6.69
CA ARG A 321 17.36 -29.63 7.58
C ARG A 321 18.35 -28.74 6.83
N ILE A 322 18.83 -29.19 5.67
CA ILE A 322 19.74 -28.42 4.82
C ILE A 322 19.12 -27.08 4.43
N LEU A 323 17.87 -27.09 3.96
CA LEU A 323 17.16 -25.89 3.57
C LEU A 323 16.96 -24.93 4.73
N LYS A 324 16.50 -25.43 5.90
CA LYS A 324 16.35 -24.60 7.10
C LYS A 324 17.67 -23.94 7.50
N GLY A 325 18.78 -24.68 7.51
CA GLY A 325 20.10 -24.14 7.84
C GLY A 325 20.56 -23.04 6.87
N ARG A 326 20.28 -23.19 5.57
CA ARG A 326 20.58 -22.14 4.56
C ARG A 326 19.74 -20.88 4.72
N LEU A 327 18.52 -21.03 5.24
CA LEU A 327 17.59 -19.92 5.49
C LEU A 327 17.73 -19.31 6.89
N GLY A 328 18.63 -19.85 7.72
CA GLY A 328 18.80 -19.44 9.11
C GLY A 328 17.76 -19.97 10.08
N LEU A 329 16.82 -20.80 9.63
CA LEU A 329 15.66 -21.32 10.37
C LEU A 329 15.98 -22.49 11.32
N LEU A 330 17.25 -22.68 11.69
CA LEU A 330 17.66 -23.73 12.65
C LEU A 330 18.08 -23.14 13.99
N ASP A 331 18.94 -22.13 13.93
CA ASP A 331 19.64 -21.53 15.07
C ASP A 331 19.77 -20.01 14.88
N GLY A 332 18.92 -19.40 14.05
CA GLY A 332 18.88 -17.95 13.83
C GLY A 332 20.00 -17.36 12.98
N ARG A 333 20.91 -18.19 12.43
CA ARG A 333 22.03 -17.78 11.57
C ARG A 333 22.08 -18.56 10.26
N LYS A 334 22.43 -17.92 9.15
CA LYS A 334 22.65 -18.63 7.88
C LYS A 334 23.92 -19.50 7.89
N TRP A 335 23.77 -20.80 7.70
CA TRP A 335 24.89 -21.73 7.56
C TRP A 335 25.51 -21.66 6.18
N THR A 336 26.83 -21.74 6.08
CA THR A 336 27.54 -21.83 4.80
C THR A 336 27.33 -23.19 4.12
N LEU A 337 27.57 -23.25 2.81
CA LEU A 337 27.49 -24.49 2.04
C LEU A 337 28.49 -25.55 2.56
N GLU A 338 29.65 -25.10 3.07
CA GLU A 338 30.71 -25.97 3.58
C GLU A 338 30.37 -26.53 4.95
N GLU A 339 29.87 -25.71 5.87
CA GLU A 339 29.41 -26.16 7.20
C GLU A 339 28.30 -27.22 7.07
N LEU A 340 27.31 -26.99 6.21
CA LEU A 340 26.23 -27.94 5.97
C LEU A 340 26.73 -29.20 5.25
N GLY A 341 27.66 -29.06 4.30
CA GLY A 341 28.26 -30.20 3.61
C GLY A 341 28.98 -31.13 4.58
N TYR A 342 29.77 -30.56 5.49
CA TYR A 342 30.45 -31.31 6.54
C TYR A 342 29.46 -31.99 7.49
N ARG A 343 28.49 -31.24 8.03
CA ARG A 343 27.53 -31.75 9.03
C ARG A 343 26.67 -32.88 8.47
N GLU A 344 26.22 -32.73 7.23
CA GLU A 344 25.38 -33.72 6.57
C GLU A 344 26.20 -34.78 5.83
N LYS A 345 27.53 -34.74 5.80
CA LYS A 345 28.38 -35.69 5.04
C LYS A 345 28.05 -35.74 3.54
N ILE A 346 27.90 -34.57 2.91
CA ILE A 346 27.70 -34.42 1.46
C ILE A 346 28.64 -33.34 0.90
N THR A 347 28.82 -33.36 -0.42
CA THR A 347 29.64 -32.33 -1.08
C THR A 347 28.97 -30.97 -1.00
N ARG A 348 29.79 -29.91 -0.96
CA ARG A 348 29.34 -28.51 -1.05
C ARG A 348 28.40 -28.28 -2.24
N GLU A 349 28.74 -28.86 -3.39
CA GLU A 349 27.93 -28.76 -4.61
C GLU A 349 26.57 -29.43 -4.45
N ARG A 350 26.48 -30.56 -3.73
CA ARG A 350 25.20 -31.19 -3.45
C ARG A 350 24.31 -30.32 -2.56
N VAL A 351 24.88 -29.61 -1.58
CA VAL A 351 24.14 -28.62 -0.76
C VAL A 351 23.59 -27.50 -1.63
N ARG A 352 24.42 -26.95 -2.53
CA ARG A 352 24.02 -25.89 -3.48
C ARG A 352 22.86 -26.33 -4.37
N GLN A 353 22.93 -27.55 -4.91
CA GLN A 353 21.86 -28.12 -5.74
C GLN A 353 20.54 -28.27 -4.96
N ILE A 354 20.59 -28.73 -3.71
CA ILE A 354 19.41 -28.86 -2.85
C ILE A 354 18.81 -27.48 -2.59
N GLU A 355 19.63 -26.50 -2.22
CA GLU A 355 19.20 -25.11 -2.01
C GLU A 355 18.50 -24.53 -3.25
N GLU A 356 19.15 -24.61 -4.41
CA GLU A 356 18.60 -24.08 -5.67
C GLU A 356 17.28 -24.76 -6.05
N GLN A 357 17.20 -26.08 -5.90
CA GLN A 357 15.99 -26.86 -6.16
C GLN A 357 14.80 -26.40 -5.30
N TYR A 358 15.03 -26.13 -4.01
CA TYR A 358 13.95 -25.79 -3.08
C TYR A 358 13.62 -24.30 -3.07
N ILE A 359 14.60 -23.40 -3.18
CA ILE A 359 14.35 -21.97 -3.34
C ILE A 359 13.51 -21.70 -4.59
N SER A 360 13.81 -22.39 -5.71
CA SER A 360 13.01 -22.30 -6.94
C SER A 360 11.54 -22.73 -6.72
N LYS A 361 11.30 -23.75 -5.88
CA LYS A 361 9.93 -24.19 -5.53
C LYS A 361 9.23 -23.24 -4.57
N LEU A 362 9.96 -22.63 -3.62
CA LEU A 362 9.44 -21.71 -2.63
C LEU A 362 8.96 -20.40 -3.26
N ARG A 363 9.70 -19.87 -4.24
CA ARG A 363 9.36 -18.63 -4.96
C ARG A 363 8.17 -18.74 -5.91
N LYS A 364 7.61 -19.94 -6.11
CA LYS A 364 6.45 -20.10 -7.01
C LYS A 364 5.21 -19.45 -6.39
N PRO A 365 4.37 -18.74 -7.17
CA PRO A 365 3.16 -18.11 -6.66
C PRO A 365 2.23 -19.07 -5.91
N LYS A 366 2.10 -20.31 -6.40
CA LYS A 366 1.30 -21.37 -5.75
C LYS A 366 1.81 -21.79 -4.36
N SER A 367 3.12 -21.68 -4.13
CA SER A 367 3.71 -21.96 -2.81
C SER A 367 3.49 -20.77 -1.89
N LEU A 368 3.80 -19.56 -2.38
CA LEU A 368 3.64 -18.32 -1.61
C LEU A 368 2.18 -18.05 -1.23
N SER A 369 1.21 -18.39 -2.08
CA SER A 369 -0.23 -18.19 -1.79
C SER A 369 -0.71 -18.95 -0.55
N ARG A 370 0.00 -20.02 -0.13
CA ARG A 370 -0.31 -20.74 1.12
C ARG A 370 0.00 -19.92 2.37
N LEU A 371 0.91 -18.96 2.26
CA LEU A 371 1.27 -17.98 3.28
C LEU A 371 0.45 -16.69 3.15
N GLY A 372 -0.70 -16.70 2.46
CA GLY A 372 -1.53 -15.52 2.22
C GLY A 372 -1.78 -14.67 3.48
N ARG A 373 -2.18 -15.31 4.59
CA ARG A 373 -2.38 -14.64 5.88
C ARG A 373 -1.11 -14.00 6.43
N PHE A 374 0.03 -14.68 6.30
CA PHE A 374 1.32 -14.12 6.67
C PHE A 374 1.64 -12.87 5.84
N TRP A 375 1.42 -12.93 4.52
CA TRP A 375 1.67 -11.79 3.64
C TRP A 375 0.77 -10.60 3.93
N HIS A 376 -0.52 -10.81 4.17
CA HIS A 376 -1.42 -9.74 4.57
C HIS A 376 -0.98 -9.07 5.87
N ALA A 377 -0.60 -9.86 6.88
CA ALA A 377 -0.12 -9.30 8.14
C ALA A 377 1.20 -8.51 7.98
N VAL A 378 2.09 -8.94 7.09
CA VAL A 378 3.33 -8.20 6.76
C VAL A 378 3.02 -6.92 5.99
N ASP A 379 2.12 -6.98 5.00
CA ASP A 379 1.67 -5.82 4.25
C ASP A 379 1.09 -4.78 5.21
N ASP A 380 0.19 -5.14 6.13
CA ASP A 380 -0.38 -4.22 7.13
C ASP A 380 0.68 -3.44 7.89
N VAL A 381 1.71 -4.14 8.39
CA VAL A 381 2.77 -3.51 9.18
C VAL A 381 3.58 -2.55 8.32
N LEU A 382 3.92 -2.97 7.09
CA LEU A 382 4.66 -2.13 6.16
C LEU A 382 3.86 -0.90 5.73
N PHE A 383 2.58 -1.05 5.35
CA PHE A 383 1.71 0.07 5.01
C PHE A 383 1.53 1.03 6.19
N SER A 384 1.36 0.50 7.40
CA SER A 384 1.25 1.31 8.63
C SER A 384 2.51 2.10 8.95
N GLY A 385 3.68 1.61 8.49
CA GLY A 385 4.99 2.23 8.67
C GLY A 385 5.48 3.12 7.52
N GLY A 386 4.68 3.35 6.47
CA GLY A 386 5.07 4.16 5.30
C GLY A 386 5.69 3.37 4.15
N GLY A 387 5.57 2.04 4.14
CA GLY A 387 6.03 1.14 3.08
C GLY A 387 7.44 0.58 3.29
N VAL A 388 8.09 0.92 4.40
CA VAL A 388 9.37 0.37 4.84
C VAL A 388 9.29 0.11 6.33
N CYS A 389 9.81 -1.00 6.82
CA CYS A 389 9.99 -1.29 8.25
C CYS A 389 11.30 -2.06 8.48
N CYS A 390 11.86 -1.94 9.68
CA CYS A 390 12.88 -2.86 10.16
C CYS A 390 12.25 -4.23 10.43
N VAL A 391 13.01 -5.30 10.24
CA VAL A 391 12.52 -6.66 10.45
C VAL A 391 12.08 -6.88 11.91
N GLN A 392 12.80 -6.31 12.87
CA GLN A 392 12.43 -6.33 14.27
C GLN A 392 11.04 -5.73 14.54
N GLU A 393 10.67 -4.63 13.87
CA GLU A 393 9.33 -4.01 14.00
C GLU A 393 8.25 -4.94 13.44
N ILE A 394 8.54 -5.62 12.31
CA ILE A 394 7.65 -6.62 11.72
C ILE A 394 7.50 -7.82 12.66
N ALA A 395 8.60 -8.35 13.19
CA ALA A 395 8.61 -9.46 14.13
C ALA A 395 7.76 -9.14 15.37
N ASN A 396 7.98 -7.98 15.98
CA ASN A 396 7.21 -7.52 17.14
C ASN A 396 5.71 -7.39 16.84
N ALA A 397 5.35 -6.82 15.70
CA ALA A 397 3.95 -6.64 15.31
C ALA A 397 3.25 -7.99 15.03
N LEU A 398 3.92 -8.90 14.33
CA LEU A 398 3.41 -10.25 14.08
C LEU A 398 3.34 -11.09 15.36
N GLY A 399 4.36 -10.99 16.21
CA GLY A 399 4.41 -11.68 17.50
C GLY A 399 3.29 -11.23 18.44
N LYS A 400 3.02 -9.92 18.50
CA LYS A 400 1.86 -9.38 19.24
C LYS A 400 0.53 -9.87 18.65
N ARG A 401 0.42 -9.93 17.32
CA ARG A 401 -0.80 -10.35 16.61
C ARG A 401 -1.15 -11.82 16.84
N TRP A 402 -0.16 -12.71 16.82
CA TRP A 402 -0.38 -14.15 16.94
C TRP A 402 0.02 -14.75 18.29
N GLY A 403 0.48 -13.92 19.23
CA GLY A 403 0.85 -14.36 20.58
C GLY A 403 2.10 -15.22 20.61
N TRP A 404 3.10 -14.89 19.79
CA TRP A 404 4.37 -15.63 19.78
C TRP A 404 5.10 -15.47 21.11
N ARG A 405 5.49 -16.60 21.70
CA ARG A 405 6.31 -16.63 22.92
C ARG A 405 7.75 -16.20 22.63
N ASP A 406 8.30 -16.71 21.53
CA ASP A 406 9.64 -16.43 21.05
C ASP A 406 9.54 -15.75 19.69
N LEU A 407 10.21 -14.60 19.54
CA LEU A 407 10.28 -13.89 18.28
C LEU A 407 11.34 -14.54 17.37
N PRO A 408 11.08 -14.62 16.06
CA PRO A 408 12.10 -15.07 15.11
C PRO A 408 13.28 -14.10 15.09
N SER A 409 14.45 -14.59 14.70
CA SER A 409 15.58 -13.70 14.43
C SER A 409 15.30 -12.82 13.20
N ASP A 410 15.96 -11.66 13.13
CA ASP A 410 15.84 -10.78 11.98
C ASP A 410 16.23 -11.49 10.67
N GLU A 411 17.25 -12.35 10.69
CA GLU A 411 17.66 -13.11 9.50
C GLU A 411 16.62 -14.13 9.05
N GLU A 412 15.97 -14.82 9.99
CA GLU A 412 14.94 -15.83 9.73
C GLU A 412 13.72 -15.19 9.05
N LEU A 413 13.20 -14.13 9.66
CA LEU A 413 12.03 -13.44 9.16
C LEU A 413 12.32 -12.73 7.84
N ALA A 414 13.49 -12.08 7.71
CA ALA A 414 13.92 -11.46 6.46
C ALA A 414 14.06 -12.48 5.32
N SER A 415 14.58 -13.68 5.61
CA SER A 415 14.76 -14.74 4.61
C SER A 415 13.41 -15.25 4.11
N LEU A 416 12.43 -15.42 5.01
CA LEU A 416 11.07 -15.78 4.63
C LEU A 416 10.44 -14.70 3.75
N ILE A 417 10.49 -13.44 4.19
CA ILE A 417 9.89 -12.31 3.47
C ILE A 417 10.52 -12.14 2.08
N GLY A 418 11.83 -12.31 1.99
CA GLY A 418 12.59 -12.21 0.74
C GLY A 418 12.24 -13.25 -0.34
N PHE A 419 11.39 -14.24 -0.04
CA PHE A 419 10.86 -15.13 -1.09
C PHE A 419 9.79 -14.48 -1.96
N SER A 420 9.04 -13.50 -1.43
CA SER A 420 8.03 -12.81 -2.23
C SER A 420 8.69 -11.71 -3.07
N PRO A 421 8.42 -11.66 -4.39
CA PRO A 421 8.96 -10.60 -5.26
C PRO A 421 8.34 -9.22 -4.99
N GLN A 422 7.30 -9.13 -4.15
CA GLN A 422 6.67 -7.86 -3.81
C GLN A 422 7.55 -7.00 -2.87
N TYR A 423 8.48 -7.63 -2.16
CA TYR A 423 9.35 -6.98 -1.17
C TYR A 423 10.80 -6.94 -1.64
N LYS A 424 11.50 -5.88 -1.24
CA LYS A 424 12.95 -5.79 -1.32
C LYS A 424 13.52 -5.81 0.10
N VAL A 425 14.41 -6.75 0.39
CA VAL A 425 15.10 -6.85 1.67
C VAL A 425 16.48 -6.20 1.56
N VAL A 426 16.79 -5.29 2.47
CA VAL A 426 18.11 -4.66 2.62
C VAL A 426 18.78 -5.27 3.85
N TRP A 427 19.90 -5.97 3.63
CA TRP A 427 20.57 -6.80 4.65
C TRP A 427 21.57 -6.05 5.52
N SER A 428 21.81 -4.75 5.27
CA SER A 428 22.61 -3.92 6.17
C SER A 428 21.84 -3.66 7.46
N PRO A 429 22.48 -3.70 8.64
CA PRO A 429 21.82 -3.40 9.90
C PRO A 429 21.35 -1.93 9.98
N PRO A 430 20.17 -1.65 10.57
CA PRO A 430 19.14 -2.65 10.90
C PRO A 430 18.54 -3.23 9.61
N ILE A 431 18.25 -4.54 9.56
CA ILE A 431 17.71 -5.19 8.35
C ILE A 431 16.34 -4.61 8.04
N ARG A 432 16.14 -4.15 6.79
CA ARG A 432 14.91 -3.46 6.34
C ARG A 432 14.16 -4.25 5.28
N VAL A 433 12.84 -4.14 5.30
CA VAL A 433 11.93 -4.64 4.26
C VAL A 433 11.22 -3.45 3.63
N ILE A 434 11.27 -3.37 2.31
CA ILE A 434 10.73 -2.26 1.50
C ILE A 434 9.65 -2.81 0.58
N ILE A 435 8.52 -2.12 0.46
CA ILE A 435 7.52 -2.28 -0.62
C ILE A 435 7.85 -1.26 -1.72
N PRO A 436 8.50 -1.65 -2.84
CA PRO A 436 8.99 -0.67 -3.83
C PRO A 436 7.88 0.07 -4.59
N LYS A 437 6.65 -0.45 -4.54
CA LYS A 437 5.45 0.14 -5.15
C LYS A 437 4.71 1.10 -4.20
N HIS A 438 5.10 1.19 -2.94
CA HIS A 438 4.45 2.08 -1.98
C HIS A 438 4.71 3.55 -2.34
N GLN A 439 3.69 4.40 -2.21
CA GLN A 439 3.75 5.80 -2.65
C GLN A 439 4.79 6.61 -1.87
N CYS A 440 4.90 6.38 -0.55
CA CYS A 440 5.83 7.13 0.30
C CYS A 440 7.30 6.84 -0.03
N VAL A 441 7.63 5.62 -0.44
CA VAL A 441 9.00 5.22 -0.83
C VAL A 441 9.55 6.08 -1.99
N ARG A 442 8.66 6.58 -2.86
CA ARG A 442 8.99 7.43 -4.02
C ARG A 442 8.60 8.90 -3.81
N CYS A 443 8.18 9.28 -2.61
CA CYS A 443 7.74 10.63 -2.32
C CYS A 443 8.95 11.56 -2.19
N GLN A 444 9.11 12.49 -3.14
CA GLN A 444 10.15 13.51 -3.04
C GLN A 444 9.81 14.60 -2.02
N ALA A 445 8.52 14.90 -1.84
CA ALA A 445 8.07 15.95 -0.93
C ALA A 445 8.48 15.66 0.53
N ILE A 446 8.44 14.39 0.97
CA ILE A 446 8.85 14.02 2.32
C ILE A 446 10.38 14.10 2.51
N ARG A 447 11.16 13.85 1.45
CA ARG A 447 12.61 13.98 1.48
C ARG A 447 13.01 15.43 1.66
N SER A 448 12.46 16.31 0.81
CA SER A 448 12.68 17.75 0.92
C SER A 448 12.23 18.31 2.27
N GLU A 449 11.09 17.84 2.80
CA GLU A 449 10.63 18.27 4.12
C GLU A 449 11.55 17.80 5.25
N LEU A 450 12.06 16.57 5.17
CA LEU A 450 12.99 16.05 6.16
C LEU A 450 14.32 16.82 6.13
N THR A 451 14.91 17.02 4.94
CA THR A 451 16.14 17.82 4.79
C THR A 451 15.96 19.21 5.39
N ARG A 452 14.88 19.91 5.00
CA ARG A 452 14.53 21.22 5.56
C ARG A 452 14.32 21.19 7.07
N SER A 453 13.71 20.14 7.59
CA SER A 453 13.45 20.00 9.04
C SER A 453 14.72 19.80 9.85
N VAL A 454 15.70 19.08 9.31
CA VAL A 454 17.02 18.85 9.91
C VAL A 454 17.86 20.13 9.85
N GLU A 455 17.91 20.80 8.69
CA GLU A 455 18.64 22.06 8.50
C GLU A 455 18.12 23.20 9.37
N ASN A 456 16.81 23.24 9.62
CA ASN A 456 16.21 24.24 10.50
C ASN A 456 16.42 23.96 12.00
N GLN A 457 17.06 22.85 12.38
CA GLN A 457 17.43 22.64 13.79
C GLN A 457 18.65 23.48 14.15
N PRO A 458 18.63 24.21 15.28
CA PRO A 458 19.72 25.12 15.65
C PRO A 458 21.05 24.40 15.91
N ASP A 459 20.99 23.14 16.35
CA ASP A 459 22.13 22.23 16.55
C ASP A 459 22.35 21.29 15.36
N GLY A 460 21.50 21.37 14.32
CA GLY A 460 21.53 20.48 13.17
C GLY A 460 21.21 19.02 13.49
N VAL A 461 20.53 18.75 14.62
CA VAL A 461 20.15 17.39 15.06
C VAL A 461 18.63 17.29 15.15
N LEU A 462 18.03 16.34 14.43
CA LEU A 462 16.59 16.05 14.49
C LEU A 462 16.35 14.63 15.01
N PRO A 463 15.91 14.48 16.27
CA PRO A 463 15.51 13.19 16.82
C PRO A 463 14.42 12.50 15.98
N PHE A 464 14.49 11.16 15.89
CA PHE A 464 13.58 10.35 15.07
C PHE A 464 12.11 10.51 15.49
N ASP A 465 11.82 10.54 16.79
CA ASP A 465 10.47 10.78 17.32
C ASP A 465 9.91 12.12 16.82
N VAL A 466 10.71 13.19 16.90
CA VAL A 466 10.34 14.51 16.37
C VAL A 466 10.19 14.50 14.85
N ALA A 467 11.09 13.82 14.13
CA ALA A 467 11.03 13.69 12.68
C ALA A 467 9.72 13.03 12.23
N THR A 468 9.33 11.92 12.87
CA THR A 468 8.08 11.22 12.52
C THR A 468 6.85 12.10 12.70
N VAL A 469 6.78 12.90 13.77
CA VAL A 469 5.66 13.82 14.02
C VAL A 469 5.60 14.90 12.93
N LYS A 470 6.72 15.56 12.63
CA LYS A 470 6.78 16.59 11.57
C LYS A 470 6.40 16.03 10.20
N MET A 471 6.91 14.85 9.85
CA MET A 471 6.57 14.17 8.61
C MET A 471 5.07 13.85 8.53
N MET A 472 4.46 13.36 9.62
CA MET A 472 3.04 13.07 9.69
C MET A 472 2.18 14.34 9.53
N GLU A 473 2.52 15.42 10.22
CA GLU A 473 1.84 16.72 10.09
C GLU A 473 1.91 17.27 8.66
N PHE A 474 3.10 17.22 8.06
CA PHE A 474 3.30 17.62 6.67
C PHE A 474 2.42 16.82 5.71
N CYS A 475 2.31 15.50 5.91
CA CYS A 475 1.54 14.63 5.03
C CYS A 475 0.02 14.83 5.17
N ARG A 476 -0.51 15.13 6.37
CA ARG A 476 -1.96 15.28 6.61
C ARG A 476 -2.64 16.32 5.71
N GLY A 477 -1.90 17.33 5.23
CA GLY A 477 -2.43 18.38 4.36
C GLY A 477 -2.21 18.16 2.85
N LYS A 478 -1.69 17.00 2.42
CA LYS A 478 -1.27 16.78 1.02
C LYS A 478 -2.13 15.74 0.29
N ALA A 479 -2.61 16.13 -0.90
CA ALA A 479 -3.39 15.28 -1.80
C ALA A 479 -2.60 14.08 -2.35
N CYS A 480 -1.26 14.11 -2.35
CA CYS A 480 -0.44 12.98 -2.80
C CYS A 480 -0.50 11.77 -1.86
N CYS A 481 -1.16 11.89 -0.71
CA CYS A 481 -1.20 10.88 0.33
C CYS A 481 -2.64 10.57 0.78
N ASN A 482 -3.51 10.15 -0.13
CA ASN A 482 -4.88 9.69 0.21
C ASN A 482 -4.92 8.55 1.26
N ARG A 483 -3.75 8.00 1.65
CA ARG A 483 -3.54 6.95 2.64
C ARG A 483 -2.76 7.39 3.90
N VAL A 484 -2.55 8.69 4.18
CA VAL A 484 -1.91 9.09 5.47
C VAL A 484 -2.68 8.55 6.66
N SER A 485 -4.00 8.48 6.59
CA SER A 485 -4.83 7.93 7.66
C SER A 485 -4.54 6.46 7.98
N SER A 486 -3.89 5.72 7.08
CA SER A 486 -3.43 4.34 7.34
C SER A 486 -2.01 4.25 7.89
N ILE A 487 -1.24 5.33 7.88
CA ILE A 487 0.08 5.38 8.51
C ILE A 487 -0.14 5.78 9.96
N ALA A 488 0.16 4.87 10.90
CA ALA A 488 0.06 5.19 12.32
C ALA A 488 1.23 6.08 12.75
N GLN A 489 2.43 5.69 12.34
CA GLN A 489 3.68 6.42 12.52
C GLN A 489 4.67 5.89 11.47
N PHE A 490 5.52 6.75 10.91
CA PHE A 490 6.62 6.27 10.08
C PHE A 490 7.56 5.40 10.92
N SER A 491 7.90 4.22 10.38
CA SER A 491 8.74 3.28 11.12
C SER A 491 10.19 3.76 11.20
N ASN A 492 10.97 3.25 12.16
CA ASN A 492 12.40 3.54 12.20
C ASN A 492 13.11 3.00 10.96
N GLY A 493 12.63 1.86 10.42
CA GLY A 493 13.12 1.35 9.14
C GLY A 493 12.90 2.30 7.97
N TYR A 494 11.80 3.07 7.98
CA TYR A 494 11.55 4.10 6.99
C TYR A 494 12.51 5.27 7.15
N LEU A 495 12.83 5.67 8.38
CA LEU A 495 13.81 6.74 8.65
C LEU A 495 15.22 6.37 8.17
N HIS A 496 15.70 5.17 8.50
CA HIS A 496 16.97 4.67 7.98
C HIS A 496 16.97 4.46 6.45
N PHE A 497 15.81 4.21 5.84
CA PHE A 497 15.69 4.21 4.39
C PHE A 497 15.84 5.61 3.78
N LEU A 498 15.41 6.65 4.49
CA LEU A 498 15.59 8.03 4.03
C LEU A 498 17.05 8.48 4.11
N ASP A 499 17.79 8.05 5.14
CA ASP A 499 19.24 8.23 5.24
C ASP A 499 19.97 7.65 4.00
N ASP A 500 19.64 6.42 3.58
CA ASP A 500 20.20 5.85 2.35
C ASP A 500 19.82 6.63 1.06
N ALA A 501 18.76 7.44 1.11
CA ALA A 501 18.12 8.03 -0.06
C ALA A 501 18.30 9.55 -0.19
N ILE A 502 18.88 10.21 0.81
CA ILE A 502 19.11 11.66 0.90
C ILE A 502 20.59 11.85 1.23
N GLU A 503 21.35 12.48 0.33
CA GLU A 503 22.81 12.61 0.49
C GLU A 503 23.19 13.69 1.51
N GLU A 504 22.29 14.65 1.75
CA GLU A 504 22.54 15.84 2.57
C GLU A 504 22.37 15.61 4.08
N ILE A 505 21.75 14.50 4.48
CA ILE A 505 21.52 14.14 5.87
C ILE A 505 22.24 12.83 6.21
N LEU A 506 22.59 12.68 7.47
CA LEU A 506 23.16 11.44 8.02
C LEU A 506 22.32 10.99 9.21
N ALA A 507 22.22 9.68 9.45
CA ALA A 507 21.47 9.15 10.59
C ALA A 507 22.31 8.23 11.48
N ASP A 508 22.06 8.28 12.79
CA ASP A 508 22.44 7.22 13.72
C ASP A 508 21.18 6.40 14.10
N GLU A 509 21.19 5.72 15.25
CA GLU A 509 20.04 4.90 15.70
C GLU A 509 18.85 5.73 16.22
N ILE A 510 19.05 7.02 16.53
CA ILE A 510 18.08 7.83 17.27
C ILE A 510 17.74 9.18 16.60
N ALA A 511 18.59 9.69 15.70
CA ALA A 511 18.42 11.02 15.13
C ALA A 511 19.04 11.16 13.73
N PHE A 512 18.55 12.16 13.00
CA PHE A 512 19.18 12.70 11.80
C PHE A 512 20.09 13.87 12.15
N TYR A 513 21.12 14.05 11.33
CA TYR A 513 22.15 15.06 11.47
C TYR A 513 22.37 15.74 10.14
N THR A 514 22.65 17.05 10.19
CA THR A 514 23.37 17.70 9.10
C THR A 514 24.79 17.15 9.01
N GLN A 515 25.44 17.32 7.85
CA GLN A 515 26.86 16.99 7.68
C GLN A 515 27.76 17.65 8.76
N TYR A 516 27.39 18.86 9.18
CA TYR A 516 28.07 19.60 10.24
C TYR A 516 27.96 18.90 11.60
N ALA A 517 26.72 18.67 12.05
CA ALA A 517 26.44 18.08 13.35
C ALA A 517 27.03 16.66 13.47
N TRP A 518 26.98 15.89 12.37
CA TRP A 518 27.63 14.58 12.29
C TRP A 518 29.15 14.68 12.45
N THR A 519 29.80 15.62 11.76
CA THR A 519 31.25 15.81 11.84
C THR A 519 31.67 16.24 13.25
N LEU A 520 30.88 17.07 13.92
CA LEU A 520 31.11 17.44 15.31
C LEU A 520 31.13 16.23 16.25
N LYS A 521 30.10 15.38 16.12
CA LYS A 521 29.88 14.21 16.97
C LYS A 521 30.81 13.03 16.66
N TYR A 522 30.92 12.64 15.39
CA TYR A 522 31.61 11.42 14.94
C TYR A 522 32.87 11.65 14.11
N GLY A 523 33.23 12.91 13.81
CA GLY A 523 34.37 13.24 12.97
C GLY A 523 35.69 12.69 13.51
N LYS A 524 36.27 11.71 12.80
CA LYS A 524 37.58 11.11 13.15
C LYS A 524 38.76 12.00 12.79
N LYS A 525 38.63 12.81 11.72
CA LYS A 525 39.65 13.75 11.28
C LYS A 525 39.53 15.04 12.09
N ARG A 526 40.38 15.18 13.11
CA ARG A 526 40.36 16.28 14.07
C ARG A 526 40.68 17.65 13.45
N THR A 527 41.42 17.69 12.34
CA THR A 527 41.65 18.92 11.56
C THR A 527 40.38 19.37 10.83
N LEU A 528 39.66 18.43 10.20
CA LEU A 528 38.40 18.73 9.52
C LEU A 528 37.35 19.25 10.51
N LEU A 529 37.37 18.77 11.75
CA LEU A 529 36.49 19.23 12.83
C LEU A 529 36.61 20.75 13.07
N VAL A 530 37.83 21.24 13.30
CA VAL A 530 38.07 22.67 13.57
C VAL A 530 37.84 23.54 12.33
N GLU A 531 38.16 23.01 11.14
CA GLU A 531 37.84 23.65 9.86
C GLU A 531 36.33 23.85 9.70
N THR A 532 35.56 22.80 9.95
CA THR A 532 34.10 22.81 9.77
C THR A 532 33.41 23.76 10.74
N ILE A 533 33.89 23.87 11.99
CA ILE A 533 33.37 24.85 12.97
C ILE A 533 33.54 26.27 12.45
N LEU A 534 34.76 26.65 12.07
CA LEU A 534 35.06 28.01 11.61
C LEU A 534 34.44 28.31 10.23
N TYR A 535 34.22 27.29 9.40
CA TYR A 535 33.46 27.42 8.17
C TYR A 535 31.98 27.71 8.46
N ASN A 536 31.33 26.96 9.34
CA ASN A 536 29.90 27.15 9.55
C ASN A 536 29.53 28.36 10.41
N THR A 537 30.41 28.82 11.31
CA THR A 537 30.13 30.03 12.09
C THR A 537 30.29 31.31 11.28
N GLY A 538 31.02 31.27 10.14
CA GLY A 538 31.18 32.41 9.24
C GLY A 538 31.89 33.62 9.86
N ARG A 539 32.41 33.51 11.08
CA ARG A 539 33.03 34.60 11.83
C ARG A 539 34.37 34.19 12.45
N PRO A 540 35.26 35.16 12.74
CA PRO A 540 36.43 34.88 13.54
C PRO A 540 36.05 34.35 14.93
N MET A 541 36.71 33.29 15.39
CA MET A 541 36.54 32.73 16.74
C MET A 541 37.88 32.55 17.44
N HIS A 542 37.91 32.80 18.76
CA HIS A 542 39.10 32.56 19.57
C HIS A 542 39.31 31.04 19.77
N PHE A 543 40.55 30.56 19.86
CA PHE A 543 40.81 29.11 19.96
C PHE A 543 40.17 28.46 21.21
N THR A 544 39.99 29.20 22.30
CA THR A 544 39.26 28.74 23.50
C THR A 544 37.77 28.57 23.23
N GLU A 545 37.20 29.43 22.38
CA GLU A 545 35.81 29.34 21.94
C GLU A 545 35.62 28.13 21.04
N VAL A 546 36.55 27.91 20.09
CA VAL A 546 36.60 26.67 19.29
C VAL A 546 36.75 25.44 20.20
N TYR A 547 37.55 25.52 21.27
CA TYR A 547 37.70 24.45 22.24
C TYR A 547 36.40 24.13 22.99
N ALA A 548 35.67 25.16 23.43
CA ALA A 548 34.39 24.99 24.08
C ALA A 548 33.39 24.31 23.14
N GLU A 549 33.33 24.76 21.88
CA GLU A 549 32.39 24.22 20.89
C GLU A 549 32.71 22.76 20.51
N VAL A 550 34.00 22.43 20.28
CA VAL A 550 34.45 21.06 20.00
C VAL A 550 34.06 20.06 21.09
N ASN A 551 34.11 20.50 22.36
CA ASN A 551 33.92 19.63 23.52
C ASN A 551 32.54 19.72 24.16
N LYS A 552 31.65 20.56 23.63
CA LYS A 552 30.32 20.86 24.19
C LYS A 552 29.51 19.58 24.46
N ASP A 553 29.46 18.69 23.48
CA ASP A 553 28.65 17.47 23.51
C ASP A 553 29.48 16.18 23.57
N ARG A 554 30.79 16.29 23.86
CA ARG A 554 31.71 15.14 23.94
C ARG A 554 31.74 14.57 25.36
N PRO A 555 31.66 13.24 25.53
CA PRO A 555 31.84 12.62 26.83
C PRO A 555 33.26 12.84 27.35
N GLU A 556 33.43 12.84 28.67
CA GLU A 556 34.67 13.30 29.33
C GLU A 556 35.94 12.59 28.88
N HIS A 557 35.83 11.31 28.51
CA HIS A 557 36.95 10.48 28.04
C HIS A 557 37.33 10.73 26.56
N GLU A 558 36.48 11.43 25.80
CA GLU A 558 36.70 11.78 24.39
C GLU A 558 36.97 13.28 24.16
N LYS A 559 36.97 14.07 25.23
CA LYS A 559 37.28 15.50 25.15
C LYS A 559 38.70 15.73 24.64
N ILE A 560 38.82 16.64 23.69
CA ILE A 560 40.09 17.02 23.08
C ILE A 560 40.68 18.14 23.91
N SER A 561 41.94 17.98 24.35
CA SER A 561 42.63 19.04 25.10
C SER A 561 42.83 20.30 24.27
N GLU A 562 42.85 21.45 24.93
CA GLU A 562 43.05 22.77 24.32
C GLU A 562 44.34 22.85 23.47
N ARG A 563 45.42 22.23 23.96
CA ARG A 563 46.70 22.12 23.23
C ARG A 563 46.55 21.38 21.89
N ASN A 564 45.75 20.33 21.86
CA ASN A 564 45.53 19.55 20.64
C ASN A 564 44.67 20.33 19.65
N ILE A 565 43.65 21.05 20.12
CA ILE A 565 42.81 21.91 19.27
C ILE A 565 43.64 23.01 18.62
N TYR A 566 44.48 23.69 19.40
CA TYR A 566 45.43 24.67 18.87
C TYR A 566 46.33 24.05 17.79
N ALA A 567 46.89 22.86 18.04
CA ALA A 567 47.71 22.16 17.06
C ALA A 567 46.93 21.74 15.79
N TYR A 568 45.63 21.48 15.88
CA TYR A 568 44.80 21.17 14.70
C TYR A 568 44.50 22.42 13.88
N ILE A 569 44.23 23.54 14.54
CA ILE A 569 44.01 24.83 13.89
C ILE A 569 45.28 25.26 13.15
N GLU A 570 46.44 25.21 13.82
CA GLU A 570 47.73 25.60 13.25
C GLU A 570 48.14 24.76 12.03
N ARG A 571 47.76 23.47 12.02
CA ARG A 571 48.09 22.54 10.92
C ARG A 571 47.11 22.61 9.75
N SER A 572 45.99 23.32 9.89
CA SER A 572 45.01 23.44 8.83
C SER A 572 45.44 24.48 7.80
N PRO A 573 45.51 24.13 6.50
CA PRO A 573 45.77 25.10 5.43
C PRO A 573 44.54 25.96 5.10
N ALA A 574 43.36 25.58 5.59
CA ALA A 574 42.10 26.25 5.33
C ALA A 574 41.77 27.32 6.38
N LEU A 575 42.53 27.39 7.48
CA LEU A 575 42.31 28.34 8.58
C LEU A 575 43.37 29.44 8.58
N LEU A 576 42.93 30.68 8.77
CA LEU A 576 43.78 31.85 8.83
C LEU A 576 43.76 32.44 10.24
N LEU A 577 44.93 32.84 10.74
CA LEU A 577 45.04 33.64 11.96
C LEU A 577 44.50 35.05 11.65
N TRP A 578 43.41 35.44 12.32
CA TRP A 578 42.72 36.71 12.11
C TRP A 578 43.16 37.78 13.12
N ASP A 579 43.33 37.40 14.38
CA ASP A 579 43.84 38.26 15.47
C ASP A 579 44.53 37.37 16.53
N ARG A 580 44.99 37.96 17.64
CA ARG A 580 45.61 37.27 18.78
C ARG A 580 44.74 36.09 19.24
N GLY A 581 45.17 34.88 18.89
CA GLY A 581 44.47 33.63 19.21
C GLY A 581 43.12 33.44 18.50
N THR A 582 42.78 34.27 17.53
CA THR A 582 41.50 34.24 16.80
C THR A 582 41.72 33.77 15.38
N TYR A 583 40.88 32.85 14.90
CA TYR A 583 41.01 32.21 13.59
C TYR A 583 39.72 32.33 12.80
N ILE A 584 39.83 32.34 11.48
CA ILE A 584 38.70 32.35 10.54
C ILE A 584 38.97 31.38 9.38
N HIS A 585 37.92 30.82 8.78
CA HIS A 585 38.06 30.00 7.58
C HIS A 585 38.42 30.86 6.36
N ARG A 586 39.32 30.35 5.51
CA ARG A 586 39.84 31.06 4.33
C ARG A 586 38.75 31.46 3.34
N ASP A 587 37.74 30.62 3.16
CA ASP A 587 36.62 30.88 2.23
C ASP A 587 35.75 32.08 2.64
N HIS A 588 35.79 32.48 3.92
CA HIS A 588 35.09 33.67 4.43
C HIS A 588 35.94 34.94 4.34
N VAL A 589 37.16 34.84 3.81
CA VAL A 589 38.08 35.97 3.68
C VAL A 589 38.30 36.28 2.21
N SER A 590 37.71 37.39 1.76
CA SER A 590 38.06 37.97 0.45
C SER A 590 39.32 38.83 0.60
N ILE A 591 40.45 38.33 0.12
CA ILE A 591 41.72 39.06 0.15
C ILE A 591 41.71 40.09 -1.00
N PRO A 592 41.84 41.41 -0.73
CA PRO A 592 41.80 42.43 -1.77
C PRO A 592 43.15 42.52 -2.49
N PHE A 593 43.48 41.50 -3.29
CA PHE A 593 44.77 41.41 -4.00
C PHE A 593 45.08 42.65 -4.85
N GLY A 594 44.06 43.30 -5.44
CA GLY A 594 44.23 44.54 -6.18
C GLY A 594 44.73 45.70 -5.31
N ALA A 595 44.19 45.85 -4.10
CA ALA A 595 44.64 46.89 -3.17
C ALA A 595 46.05 46.58 -2.64
N ILE A 596 46.37 45.30 -2.42
CA ILE A 596 47.71 44.88 -2.00
C ILE A 596 48.74 45.19 -3.08
N ALA A 597 48.44 44.87 -4.34
CA ALA A 597 49.34 45.15 -5.47
C ALA A 597 49.57 46.67 -5.67
N GLU A 598 48.54 47.49 -5.44
CA GLU A 598 48.66 48.95 -5.48
C GLU A 598 49.58 49.48 -4.38
N ILE A 599 49.41 48.97 -3.15
CA ILE A 599 50.27 49.32 -2.00
C ILE A 599 51.72 48.87 -2.27
N GLU A 600 51.91 47.67 -2.81
CA GLU A 600 53.23 47.14 -3.18
C GLU A 600 53.90 48.03 -4.22
N HIS A 601 53.17 48.44 -5.26
CA HIS A 601 53.69 49.34 -6.29
C HIS A 601 54.08 50.71 -5.71
N ASP A 602 53.24 51.32 -4.86
CA ASP A 602 53.55 52.60 -4.20
C ASP A 602 54.80 52.50 -3.31
N ILE A 603 54.94 51.40 -2.57
CA ILE A 603 56.15 51.14 -1.76
C ILE A 603 57.39 51.01 -2.64
N ILE A 604 57.31 50.26 -3.75
CA ILE A 604 58.43 50.06 -4.68
C ILE A 604 58.85 51.40 -5.30
N CYS A 605 57.90 52.22 -5.78
CA CYS A 605 58.19 53.54 -6.34
C CYS A 605 58.88 54.46 -5.31
N ARG A 606 58.43 54.42 -4.05
CA ARG A 606 59.03 55.20 -2.96
C ARG A 606 60.44 54.73 -2.59
N LEU A 607 60.69 53.43 -2.62
CA LEU A 607 62.03 52.86 -2.38
C LEU A 607 62.96 53.08 -3.57
N GLY A 608 62.43 53.14 -4.80
CA GLY A 608 63.16 53.40 -6.04
C GLY A 608 63.64 54.85 -6.21
N GLY A 609 63.19 55.77 -5.36
CA GLY A 609 63.67 57.16 -5.32
C GLY A 609 62.77 58.18 -6.03
N ASP A 610 61.64 57.78 -6.61
CA ASP A 610 60.71 58.69 -7.28
C ASP A 610 59.87 59.53 -6.29
N ILE A 611 59.69 59.03 -5.06
CA ILE A 611 58.93 59.67 -3.98
C ILE A 611 59.62 59.32 -2.64
N PRO A 612 59.77 60.23 -1.66
CA PRO A 612 60.42 59.89 -0.39
C PRO A 612 59.62 58.83 0.42
N TYR A 613 60.29 57.72 0.76
CA TYR A 613 59.78 56.71 1.70
C TYR A 613 60.04 57.14 3.15
N LEU A 614 58.99 57.60 3.86
CA LEU A 614 59.15 58.20 5.19
C LEU A 614 58.96 57.19 6.33
N SER A 615 57.92 56.37 6.30
CA SER A 615 57.73 55.28 7.28
C SER A 615 56.70 54.26 6.83
N VAL A 616 56.87 53.01 7.26
CA VAL A 616 55.90 51.92 7.07
C VAL A 616 54.54 52.29 7.69
N SER A 617 54.55 52.87 8.89
CA SER A 617 53.34 53.28 9.61
C SER A 617 52.55 54.37 8.87
N GLY A 618 53.25 55.32 8.23
CA GLY A 618 52.62 56.37 7.44
C GLY A 618 51.91 55.82 6.19
N ILE A 619 52.50 54.82 5.52
CA ILE A 619 51.88 54.15 4.38
C ILE A 619 50.67 53.33 4.83
N PHE A 620 50.76 52.64 5.96
CA PHE A 620 49.61 51.93 6.52
C PHE A 620 48.43 52.89 6.77
N GLU A 621 48.64 54.02 7.45
CA GLU A 621 47.57 55.00 7.70
C GLU A 621 47.02 55.62 6.41
N LEU A 622 47.85 55.81 5.37
CA LEU A 622 47.41 56.29 4.04
C LEU A 622 46.36 55.34 3.41
N TYR A 623 46.62 54.03 3.46
CA TYR A 623 45.77 53.02 2.83
C TYR A 623 44.71 52.42 3.77
N LYS A 624 44.76 52.72 5.07
CA LYS A 624 43.87 52.18 6.11
C LYS A 624 42.39 52.34 5.77
N ASN A 625 41.97 53.53 5.36
CA ASN A 625 40.56 53.78 5.00
C ASN A 625 40.15 52.96 3.77
N LYS A 626 41.03 52.83 2.77
CA LYS A 626 40.79 52.05 1.56
C LYS A 626 40.68 50.55 1.87
N LEU A 627 41.55 50.03 2.75
CA LEU A 627 41.51 48.65 3.23
C LEU A 627 40.27 48.36 4.10
N SER A 628 39.82 49.33 4.91
CA SER A 628 38.61 49.19 5.74
C SER A 628 37.31 49.07 4.93
N LEU A 629 37.24 49.70 3.75
CA LEU A 629 36.10 49.61 2.85
C LEU A 629 35.92 48.19 2.27
N PHE A 630 37.01 47.45 2.05
CA PHE A 630 36.96 46.06 1.61
C PHE A 630 36.52 45.10 2.73
N ASN A 631 36.85 45.39 3.99
CA ASN A 631 36.39 44.58 5.13
C ASN A 631 34.87 44.68 5.34
N ASN A 632 34.26 45.85 5.11
CA ASN A 632 32.83 46.04 5.32
C ASN A 632 31.95 45.43 4.22
N SER A 633 32.49 45.17 3.03
CA SER A 633 31.77 44.46 1.96
C SER A 633 31.69 42.94 2.15
N VAL A 634 32.45 42.38 3.10
CA VAL A 634 32.54 40.92 3.33
C VAL A 634 31.44 40.40 4.28
N PHE A 635 30.82 41.29 5.07
CA PHE A 635 29.76 40.93 6.02
C PHE A 635 28.32 41.05 5.48
N TYR A 636 28.12 41.40 4.21
CA TYR A 636 26.81 41.38 3.55
C TYR A 636 26.54 40.03 2.90
N HIS A 637 26.36 39.00 3.72
CA HIS A 637 25.42 37.94 3.38
C HIS A 637 24.29 38.00 4.40
N GLU A 638 23.20 38.66 3.99
CA GLU A 638 21.89 38.49 4.60
C GLU A 638 21.51 37.00 4.54
N ASN A 639 21.53 36.34 5.70
CA ASN A 639 20.40 35.62 6.31
C ASN A 639 20.82 35.04 7.66
#